data_AF-A0A2D3RH94-F1
#
_entry.id   AF-A0A2D3RH94-F1
#
_cell.length_a   1.000
_cell.length_b   1.000
_cell.length_c   1.000
_cell.angle_alpha   90.00
_cell.angle_beta   90.00
_cell.angle_gamma   90.00
#
_symmetry.space_group_name_H-M   'P 1'
#
loop_
_entity.id
_entity.type
_entity.pdbx_description
1 polymer ?
#
loop_
_entity_poly.entity_id
_entity_poly.type
_entity_poly.pdbx_seq_one_letter_code
_entity_poly.pdbx_strand_id
1 'polypeptide(L)'
;MEEEIANDPVGRRSRFRLFGGILLVLILLGLIALWVSRTTLADNFVKSQLEQMDIAASYEIEEIGLRKQVIRNLVIGDPQRPDLTADLVEVGNSLTLGGVGINWVSASGVKLFGRVQDGKISFGEIDKFSDPEDDSPLALPDIWLGLNDAKLRIDSEYGAIGVALNGQGELHNGFAGEIAAIASRLDAGGCSLQKPTFFGEIAIRAKRPHLEGPLRLPVVVCDDLDLGAEDFAARLSVDLGVDLASWSGDVGLIGGPLRYADFSSQEIKASVRFSGDLEQSNGELALTASGLQSPYGKAAISQVDGPFSLGYGTKTLTASFAGQPEIRDVQIARSLLRQAASLSSSVAGTPVGPIADRIAKAVQQAGNRFDISSDIQFSRTLERTTLALDTAAARSRSGASVSLTDPLLLVFTDKNIRMLADGPVQLAGGGFPSARLLLDDGSLSRGFSGRLEMANYQVGSAQLKIPALAFSPTRHGGTNIDGRIILTGPVGDGQLTGLQVPVSGNISRNGDFALFRQCINLQFASLRTSSLTAGPTSARLCPQGSAIVTGSGAGVNIAANAPSLKLDGAVGKTPLAITSGALGFSLAKGLTAQDVSVRLGADDSMTRLDMAVLSAAFGKTINGRIEGASGKVANVPLLMEQIEGDWRYENGQFLADASLLVRDEQPVERFRPLISNDVKLGFDGNDLTATGWLREPETLTAIAAIDIAHRLKSSEGRALMDVQSLIFNDRLQPEQLTPLTLGVVANVQGEISGAGRIDWDASENGIKSTGAFRTHGLNLAAAFGPVTGLAGEIEFSDLLALETRPGQILNLSEVNPGVAVFNGQIRYRLLPDFKLQVEAGEWPFAGGKLYLEPTILDLSEEAERRLQFTVEGVDAGQFLTQFDFENMTASGVFDGKLPMVFDQDGGRIVGGYLVARDGGGTLAYVGELTYEDMGTMANFAFNALRSIKYRNLTIGMDGDIAGEIITEVKFDGLQQGDGASRNFITKQLARIPIQFNVRIQAPFMQLMSSAKSYYEPEILVGQNLPALLRAEEARAKAAVKILEDDE
;
A
#
# COMPACT_ATOMS: atom_id res chain seq x y z
N MET A 1 94.23 100.91 65.46
CA MET A 1 93.79 101.05 66.86
C MET A 1 93.73 99.63 67.39
N GLU A 2 94.92 99.11 67.71
CA GLU A 2 95.50 99.05 69.07
C GLU A 2 95.06 97.72 69.68
N GLU A 3 95.93 96.70 69.73
CA GLU A 3 96.88 96.43 70.83
C GLU A 3 96.17 96.57 72.19
N GLU A 4 96.17 95.57 73.08
CA GLU A 4 97.37 94.99 73.66
C GLU A 4 97.04 93.74 74.50
N ILE A 5 98.10 93.00 74.78
CA ILE A 5 98.23 91.68 75.41
C ILE A 5 98.25 91.82 76.93
N ALA A 6 97.73 90.85 77.70
CA ALA A 6 98.35 90.43 78.97
C ALA A 6 97.80 89.11 79.55
N ASN A 7 98.64 88.08 79.47
CA ASN A 7 99.01 87.06 80.46
C ASN A 7 97.97 86.39 81.41
N ASP A 8 97.97 85.06 81.30
CA ASP A 8 97.59 84.00 82.25
C ASP A 8 98.05 84.22 83.71
N PRO A 9 97.36 83.66 84.73
CA PRO A 9 97.77 82.32 85.21
C PRO A 9 96.66 81.38 85.76
N VAL A 10 96.81 80.09 85.41
CA VAL A 10 96.69 78.86 86.23
C VAL A 10 95.68 78.81 87.40
N GLY A 11 94.57 78.08 87.18
CA GLY A 11 94.24 76.86 87.96
C GLY A 11 93.38 76.92 89.24
N ARG A 12 92.11 76.47 89.16
CA ARG A 12 91.52 75.40 90.02
C ARG A 12 90.12 74.96 89.55
N ARG A 13 90.01 73.71 89.09
CA ARG A 13 88.75 72.98 88.85
C ARG A 13 88.22 72.37 90.14
N SER A 14 86.89 72.24 90.25
CA SER A 14 86.16 71.01 90.66
C SER A 14 85.01 71.29 91.63
N ARG A 15 83.77 71.02 91.17
CA ARG A 15 82.67 70.39 91.93
C ARG A 15 81.40 70.14 91.10
N PHE A 16 81.19 70.83 89.98
CA PHE A 16 80.03 70.62 89.10
C PHE A 16 80.21 69.60 87.95
N ARG A 17 81.43 69.12 87.70
CA ARG A 17 81.71 68.08 86.68
C ARG A 17 81.58 66.63 87.19
N LEU A 18 81.54 66.41 88.51
CA LEU A 18 81.46 65.06 89.08
C LEU A 18 80.04 64.48 89.00
N PHE A 19 78.99 65.31 89.17
CA PHE A 19 77.60 64.89 88.99
C PHE A 19 77.27 64.64 87.50
N GLY A 20 77.76 65.49 86.59
CA GLY A 20 77.63 65.26 85.15
C GLY A 20 78.42 64.04 84.67
N GLY A 21 79.61 63.79 85.23
CA GLY A 21 80.41 62.60 84.90
C GLY A 21 79.83 61.30 85.45
N ILE A 22 79.29 61.29 86.67
CA ILE A 22 78.63 60.12 87.26
C ILE A 22 77.29 59.85 86.55
N LEU A 23 76.51 60.88 86.23
CA LEU A 23 75.28 60.73 85.44
C LEU A 23 75.61 60.24 84.02
N LEU A 24 76.66 60.76 83.39
CA LEU A 24 77.09 60.35 82.05
C LEU A 24 77.68 58.94 82.05
N VAL A 25 78.38 58.51 83.12
CA VAL A 25 78.85 57.13 83.30
C VAL A 25 77.70 56.19 83.65
N LEU A 26 76.69 56.62 84.41
CA LEU A 26 75.47 55.82 84.67
C LEU A 26 74.57 55.75 83.43
N ILE A 27 74.51 56.80 82.61
CA ILE A 27 73.85 56.80 81.30
C ILE A 27 74.66 55.95 80.32
N LEU A 28 75.99 56.00 80.31
CA LEU A 28 76.83 55.14 79.48
C LEU A 28 76.77 53.68 79.93
N LEU A 29 76.80 53.39 81.23
CA LEU A 29 76.59 52.04 81.77
C LEU A 29 75.16 51.57 81.53
N GLY A 30 74.18 52.47 81.60
CA GLY A 30 72.80 52.23 81.23
C GLY A 30 72.64 51.92 79.75
N LEU A 31 73.29 52.68 78.86
CA LEU A 31 73.32 52.48 77.41
C LEU A 31 74.12 51.23 77.02
N ILE A 32 75.21 50.92 77.71
CA ILE A 32 75.99 49.68 77.54
C ILE A 32 75.18 48.49 78.03
N ALA A 33 74.51 48.59 79.18
CA ALA A 33 73.59 47.55 79.67
C ALA A 33 72.39 47.37 78.73
N LEU A 34 71.81 48.45 78.20
CA LEU A 34 70.75 48.44 77.19
C LEU A 34 71.23 47.82 75.87
N TRP A 35 72.50 48.04 75.49
CA TRP A 35 73.12 47.55 74.26
C TRP A 35 73.61 46.10 74.36
N VAL A 36 74.02 45.65 75.55
CA VAL A 36 74.38 44.24 75.85
C VAL A 36 73.12 43.42 76.12
N SER A 37 72.08 44.01 76.72
CA SER A 37 70.74 43.43 76.89
C SER A 37 69.85 43.61 75.65
N ARG A 38 70.38 44.11 74.52
CA ARG A 38 69.57 44.49 73.35
C ARG A 38 68.77 43.34 72.76
N THR A 39 69.33 42.13 72.77
CA THR A 39 68.66 40.93 72.27
C THR A 39 67.52 40.50 73.20
N THR A 40 67.72 40.55 74.52
CA THR A 40 66.69 40.23 75.52
C THR A 40 65.60 41.30 75.63
N LEU A 41 65.91 42.59 75.45
CA LEU A 41 64.93 43.67 75.45
C LEU A 41 64.08 43.67 74.18
N ALA A 42 64.70 43.45 73.03
CA ALA A 42 63.99 43.36 71.76
C ALA A 42 63.19 42.05 71.66
N ASP A 43 63.69 40.93 72.19
CA ASP A 43 62.91 39.69 72.32
C ASP A 43 61.68 39.89 73.22
N ASN A 44 61.84 40.52 74.38
CA ASN A 44 60.70 40.88 75.24
C ASN A 44 59.74 41.87 74.56
N PHE A 45 60.24 42.81 73.75
CA PHE A 45 59.40 43.76 73.01
C PHE A 45 58.62 43.07 71.89
N VAL A 46 59.28 42.26 71.06
CA VAL A 46 58.65 41.47 69.99
C VAL A 46 57.63 40.51 70.59
N LYS A 47 57.99 39.80 71.67
CA LYS A 47 57.08 38.96 72.43
C LYS A 47 55.88 39.74 72.98
N SER A 48 56.09 40.94 73.52
CA SER A 48 54.98 41.79 74.01
C SER A 48 54.07 42.32 72.90
N GLN A 49 54.62 42.58 71.70
CA GLN A 49 53.84 43.03 70.53
C GLN A 49 53.05 41.87 69.93
N LEU A 50 53.65 40.68 69.83
CA LEU A 50 52.97 39.46 69.41
C LEU A 50 51.89 39.07 70.44
N GLU A 51 52.15 39.17 71.75
CA GLU A 51 51.15 38.97 72.80
C GLU A 51 50.01 40.02 72.74
N GLN A 52 50.30 41.27 72.36
CA GLN A 52 49.27 42.31 72.16
C GLN A 52 48.37 42.01 70.96
N MET A 53 48.92 41.44 69.89
CA MET A 53 48.17 41.03 68.69
C MET A 53 47.59 39.61 68.83
N ASP A 54 47.76 38.95 69.98
CA ASP A 54 47.35 37.55 70.22
C ASP A 54 47.98 36.55 69.22
N ILE A 55 49.20 36.82 68.74
CA ILE A 55 49.89 36.00 67.74
C ILE A 55 50.76 34.95 68.42
N ALA A 56 50.47 33.67 68.17
CA ALA A 56 51.32 32.57 68.59
C ALA A 56 52.55 32.46 67.66
N ALA A 57 53.77 32.64 68.19
CA ALA A 57 54.99 32.44 67.41
C ALA A 57 56.17 31.95 68.26
N SER A 58 57.10 31.21 67.64
CA SER A 58 58.41 30.85 68.19
C SER A 58 59.50 31.11 67.17
N TYR A 59 60.63 31.66 67.61
CA TYR A 59 61.71 32.07 66.72
C TYR A 59 63.05 32.11 67.47
N GLU A 60 64.15 32.06 66.72
CA GLU A 60 65.50 32.30 67.22
C GLU A 60 66.04 33.60 66.63
N ILE A 61 66.38 34.56 67.47
CA ILE A 61 66.99 35.82 67.02
C ILE A 61 68.50 35.64 66.89
N GLU A 62 69.05 35.68 65.68
CA GLU A 62 70.50 35.62 65.44
C GLU A 62 71.14 37.01 65.57
N GLU A 63 70.55 38.03 64.95
CA GLU A 63 71.08 39.39 64.95
C GLU A 63 69.95 40.44 65.01
N ILE A 64 70.10 41.45 65.87
CA ILE A 64 69.27 42.67 65.85
C ILE A 64 70.20 43.88 65.75
N GLY A 65 70.08 44.59 64.63
CA GLY A 65 70.75 45.86 64.36
C GLY A 65 69.77 46.98 64.01
N LEU A 66 70.25 48.23 64.01
CA LEU A 66 69.45 49.43 63.70
C LEU A 66 68.86 49.44 62.28
N ARG A 67 69.43 48.65 61.36
CA ARG A 67 69.02 48.58 59.94
C ARG A 67 68.51 47.21 59.49
N LYS A 68 68.85 46.14 60.20
CA LYS A 68 68.58 44.75 59.80
C LYS A 68 68.32 43.89 61.03
N GLN A 69 67.37 42.97 60.91
CA GLN A 69 67.09 41.90 61.87
C GLN A 69 67.19 40.55 61.15
N VAL A 70 67.79 39.55 61.81
CA VAL A 70 67.94 38.18 61.28
C VAL A 70 67.29 37.21 62.25
N ILE A 71 66.28 36.50 61.75
CA ILE A 71 65.45 35.55 62.48
C ILE A 71 65.64 34.17 61.86
N ARG A 72 65.94 33.16 62.67
CA ARG A 72 66.03 31.76 62.28
C ARG A 72 64.90 30.93 62.86
N ASN A 73 64.58 29.83 62.18
CA ASN A 73 63.63 28.83 62.66
C ASN A 73 62.29 29.47 63.10
N LEU A 74 61.81 30.45 62.32
CA LEU A 74 60.56 31.14 62.60
C LEU A 74 59.41 30.17 62.42
N VAL A 75 58.53 30.10 63.40
CA VAL A 75 57.26 29.39 63.37
C VAL A 75 56.18 30.34 63.87
N ILE A 76 55.13 30.55 63.09
CA ILE A 76 53.93 31.32 63.46
C ILE A 76 52.75 30.34 63.43
N GLY A 77 51.92 30.33 64.47
CA GLY A 77 50.86 29.35 64.71
C GLY A 77 51.23 28.25 65.72
N ASP A 78 50.40 27.21 65.78
CA ASP A 78 50.64 26.02 66.61
C ASP A 78 51.91 25.29 66.13
N PRO A 79 52.93 25.06 66.98
CA PRO A 79 54.16 24.35 66.59
C PRO A 79 53.93 22.94 66.02
N GLN A 80 52.81 22.28 66.33
CA GLN A 80 52.44 20.98 65.76
C GLN A 80 51.72 21.10 64.40
N ARG A 81 51.15 22.27 64.10
CA ARG A 81 50.44 22.62 62.86
C ARG A 81 50.69 24.10 62.52
N PRO A 82 51.92 24.44 62.10
CA PRO A 82 52.30 25.83 61.94
C PRO A 82 51.56 26.46 60.75
N ASP A 83 51.17 27.73 60.89
CA ASP A 83 50.57 28.51 59.82
C ASP A 83 51.67 29.07 58.88
N LEU A 84 52.81 29.48 59.44
CA LEU A 84 54.02 29.82 58.68
C LEU A 84 55.26 29.24 59.36
N THR A 85 56.18 28.67 58.58
CA THR A 85 57.56 28.41 59.01
C THR A 85 58.56 29.05 58.05
N ALA A 86 59.71 29.51 58.54
CA ALA A 86 60.81 29.96 57.69
C ALA A 86 62.16 29.64 58.32
N ASP A 87 63.10 29.12 57.52
CA ASP A 87 64.45 28.76 57.99
C ASP A 87 65.27 30.01 58.33
N LEU A 88 65.14 31.05 57.51
CA LEU A 88 65.80 32.35 57.65
C LEU A 88 64.87 33.48 57.18
N VAL A 89 64.66 34.49 58.02
CA VAL A 89 63.96 35.72 57.67
C VAL A 89 64.85 36.90 58.03
N GLU A 90 65.12 37.76 57.05
CA GLU A 90 65.83 39.01 57.21
C GLU A 90 64.87 40.18 56.99
N VAL A 91 64.79 41.08 57.96
CA VAL A 91 63.90 42.24 57.92
C VAL A 91 64.71 43.53 57.98
N GLY A 92 64.48 44.42 57.02
CA GLY A 92 65.05 45.76 56.96
C GLY A 92 64.21 46.77 57.74
N ASN A 93 64.86 47.52 58.65
CA ASN A 93 64.19 48.58 59.42
C ASN A 93 64.45 49.95 58.80
N SER A 94 63.41 50.76 58.74
CA SER A 94 63.46 52.19 58.43
C SER A 94 63.09 53.00 59.67
N LEU A 95 63.86 54.05 59.95
CA LEU A 95 63.49 55.07 60.93
C LEU A 95 63.01 56.32 60.18
N THR A 96 61.73 56.64 60.33
CA THR A 96 61.16 57.88 59.80
C THR A 96 60.70 58.78 60.96
N LEU A 97 60.43 60.07 60.69
CA LEU A 97 59.89 61.02 61.67
C LEU A 97 58.51 60.60 62.22
N GLY A 98 57.81 59.66 61.55
CA GLY A 98 56.50 59.12 61.94
C GLY A 98 56.53 57.75 62.63
N GLY A 99 57.72 57.13 62.82
CA GLY A 99 57.85 55.83 63.49
C GLY A 99 58.90 54.90 62.87
N VAL A 100 58.98 53.67 63.41
CA VAL A 100 59.78 52.56 62.88
C VAL A 100 58.92 51.77 61.90
N GLY A 101 59.41 51.52 60.68
CA GLY A 101 58.70 50.75 59.65
C GLY A 101 59.60 49.75 58.93
N ILE A 102 59.02 48.80 58.20
CA ILE A 102 59.75 47.79 57.43
C ILE A 102 59.90 48.28 55.98
N ASN A 103 61.11 48.20 55.40
CA ASN A 103 61.34 48.60 54.01
C ASN A 103 61.74 47.45 53.06
N TRP A 104 62.29 46.35 53.60
CA TRP A 104 62.53 45.14 52.82
C TRP A 104 62.42 43.88 53.69
N VAL A 105 62.01 42.77 53.08
CA VAL A 105 61.94 41.45 53.70
C VAL A 105 62.57 40.43 52.77
N SER A 106 63.50 39.62 53.26
CA SER A 106 64.08 38.49 52.53
C SER A 106 63.89 37.22 53.34
N ALA A 107 63.21 36.22 52.79
CA ALA A 107 62.91 34.97 53.48
C ALA A 107 63.35 33.75 52.68
N SER A 108 63.91 32.74 53.37
CA SER A 108 64.34 31.47 52.79
C SER A 108 63.72 30.27 53.50
N GLY A 109 63.38 29.23 52.73
CA GLY A 109 62.75 28.01 53.27
C GLY A 109 61.34 28.25 53.83
N VAL A 110 60.61 29.20 53.26
CA VAL A 110 59.26 29.57 53.72
C VAL A 110 58.28 28.43 53.43
N LYS A 111 57.52 28.00 54.42
CA LYS A 111 56.35 27.14 54.25
C LYS A 111 55.14 27.83 54.86
N LEU A 112 54.22 28.26 54.01
CA LEU A 112 52.99 28.93 54.41
C LEU A 112 51.81 27.98 54.21
N PHE A 113 50.88 27.95 55.17
CA PHE A 113 49.66 27.16 55.11
C PHE A 113 48.48 28.12 55.16
N GLY A 114 47.70 28.14 54.08
CA GLY A 114 46.48 28.93 53.96
C GLY A 114 45.25 28.05 53.84
N ARG A 115 44.09 28.62 54.17
CA ARG A 115 42.77 28.01 53.94
C ARG A 115 41.85 28.99 53.25
N VAL A 116 40.98 28.51 52.37
CA VAL A 116 39.90 29.32 51.78
C VAL A 116 38.58 28.96 52.48
N GLN A 117 37.92 29.94 53.09
CA GLN A 117 36.63 29.79 53.76
C GLN A 117 35.72 30.96 53.34
N ASP A 118 34.48 30.67 52.92
CA ASP A 118 33.50 31.68 52.49
C ASP A 118 34.03 32.67 51.43
N GLY A 119 34.86 32.19 50.51
CA GLY A 119 35.48 33.01 49.45
C GLY A 119 36.62 33.93 49.93
N LYS A 120 37.02 33.86 51.21
CA LYS A 120 38.16 34.60 51.77
C LYS A 120 39.34 33.66 52.00
N ILE A 121 40.54 34.13 51.67
CA ILE A 121 41.79 33.42 51.98
C ILE A 121 42.20 33.82 53.40
N SER A 122 42.49 32.84 54.23
CA SER A 122 43.02 33.00 55.59
C SER A 122 44.36 32.29 55.71
N PHE A 123 45.33 32.96 56.32
CA PHE A 123 46.66 32.45 56.64
C PHE A 123 46.84 32.21 58.14
N GLY A 124 45.73 32.01 58.86
CA GLY A 124 45.72 31.72 60.30
C GLY A 124 46.22 32.90 61.11
N GLU A 125 47.23 32.67 61.94
CA GLU A 125 47.83 33.71 62.79
C GLU A 125 48.44 34.89 62.00
N ILE A 126 48.73 34.74 60.70
CA ILE A 126 49.22 35.82 59.84
C ILE A 126 48.14 36.89 59.58
N ASP A 127 46.85 36.52 59.59
CA ASP A 127 45.76 37.45 59.29
C ASP A 127 45.62 38.55 60.35
N LYS A 128 46.15 38.31 61.57
CA LYS A 128 46.15 39.27 62.68
C LYS A 128 47.13 40.44 62.47
N PHE A 129 48.01 40.37 61.47
CA PHE A 129 48.89 41.49 61.08
C PHE A 129 48.18 42.58 60.28
N SER A 130 46.96 42.34 59.80
CA SER A 130 46.08 43.35 59.18
C SER A 130 45.08 43.94 60.18
N ASP A 131 44.69 45.21 59.96
CA ASP A 131 43.67 45.89 60.77
C ASP A 131 42.29 45.26 60.48
N PRO A 132 41.60 44.68 61.49
CA PRO A 132 40.30 44.04 61.29
C PRO A 132 39.17 45.01 60.90
N GLU A 133 39.35 46.33 61.03
CA GLU A 133 38.39 47.36 60.60
C GLU A 133 38.70 47.96 59.22
N ASP A 134 39.78 47.54 58.55
CA ASP A 134 40.18 48.08 57.24
C ASP A 134 39.45 47.36 56.08
N ASP A 135 38.38 47.99 55.60
CA ASP A 135 37.61 47.58 54.41
C ASP A 135 38.23 48.04 53.07
N SER A 136 39.44 48.61 53.08
CA SER A 136 40.11 49.08 51.86
C SER A 136 40.43 47.91 50.92
N PRO A 137 40.42 48.12 49.58
CA PRO A 137 40.83 47.10 48.62
C PRO A 137 42.25 46.60 48.92
N LEU A 138 42.47 45.30 48.77
CA LEU A 138 43.79 44.68 48.94
C LEU A 138 44.82 45.43 48.09
N ALA A 139 45.81 46.04 48.75
CA ALA A 139 46.88 46.78 48.09
C ALA A 139 48.24 46.13 48.40
N LEU A 140 49.14 46.15 47.42
CA LEU A 140 50.50 45.65 47.62
C LEU A 140 51.26 46.56 48.59
N PRO A 141 51.98 46.03 49.59
CA PRO A 141 52.79 46.84 50.50
C PRO A 141 53.98 47.47 49.77
N ASP A 142 54.42 48.64 50.21
CA ASP A 142 55.57 49.36 49.65
C ASP A 142 56.89 48.85 50.25
N ILE A 143 57.25 47.62 49.92
CA ILE A 143 58.49 46.96 50.38
C ILE A 143 59.18 46.20 49.26
N TRP A 144 60.49 46.05 49.38
CA TRP A 144 61.25 45.06 48.62
C TRP A 144 61.06 43.68 49.23
N LEU A 145 60.66 42.70 48.45
CA LEU A 145 60.47 41.32 48.89
C LEU A 145 61.45 40.40 48.17
N GLY A 146 62.12 39.53 48.91
CA GLY A 146 62.94 38.42 48.39
C GLY A 146 62.47 37.09 48.95
N LEU A 147 62.15 36.14 48.08
CA LEU A 147 61.68 34.80 48.43
C LEU A 147 62.57 33.74 47.77
N ASN A 148 63.14 32.85 48.58
CA ASN A 148 63.94 31.72 48.12
C ASN A 148 63.43 30.41 48.75
N ASP A 149 63.06 29.44 47.93
CA ASP A 149 62.38 28.20 48.34
C ASP A 149 61.08 28.45 49.13
N ALA A 150 60.24 29.39 48.67
CA ALA A 150 58.94 29.61 49.31
C ALA A 150 57.91 28.61 48.77
N LYS A 151 57.27 27.88 49.69
CA LYS A 151 56.24 26.88 49.43
C LYS A 151 54.97 27.29 50.18
N LEU A 152 53.85 27.23 49.50
CA LEU A 152 52.55 27.56 50.05
C LEU A 152 51.60 26.39 49.78
N ARG A 153 50.87 25.93 50.80
CA ARG A 153 49.75 25.02 50.65
C ARG A 153 48.46 25.78 50.96
N ILE A 154 47.52 25.79 50.03
CA ILE A 154 46.20 26.36 50.22
C ILE A 154 45.18 25.21 50.24
N ASP A 155 44.54 24.98 51.38
CA ASP A 155 43.41 24.07 51.48
C ASP A 155 42.11 24.84 51.22
N SER A 156 41.42 24.51 50.14
CA SER A 156 40.13 25.11 49.79
C SER A 156 39.01 24.09 49.82
N GLU A 157 37.76 24.54 49.79
CA GLU A 157 36.60 23.68 49.56
C GLU A 157 36.67 22.90 48.24
N TYR A 158 37.46 23.40 47.28
CA TYR A 158 37.69 22.77 45.99
C TYR A 158 38.83 21.74 46.01
N GLY A 159 39.67 21.71 47.04
CA GLY A 159 40.85 20.84 47.11
C GLY A 159 42.13 21.60 47.50
N ALA A 160 43.22 20.85 47.62
CA ALA A 160 44.50 21.37 48.08
C ALA A 160 45.41 21.78 46.93
N ILE A 161 45.85 23.04 46.94
CA ILE A 161 46.77 23.62 45.96
C ILE A 161 48.14 23.80 46.63
N GLY A 162 49.18 23.23 46.03
CA GLY A 162 50.57 23.49 46.38
C GLY A 162 51.18 24.51 45.42
N VAL A 163 51.76 25.57 45.96
CA VAL A 163 52.43 26.64 45.22
C VAL A 163 53.89 26.69 45.64
N ALA A 164 54.81 26.81 44.70
CA ALA A 164 56.19 27.19 44.92
C ALA A 164 56.43 28.54 44.25
N LEU A 165 57.05 29.46 44.97
CA LEU A 165 57.30 30.83 44.52
C LEU A 165 58.75 31.21 44.86
N ASN A 166 59.49 31.64 43.85
CA ASN A 166 60.83 32.20 44.02
C ASN A 166 60.88 33.52 43.28
N GLY A 167 61.33 34.60 43.92
CA GLY A 167 61.33 35.90 43.27
C GLY A 167 61.88 36.99 44.15
N GLN A 168 62.24 38.11 43.55
CA GLN A 168 62.75 39.26 44.27
C GLN A 168 62.41 40.59 43.58
N GLY A 169 62.31 41.67 44.35
CA GLY A 169 62.15 43.04 43.85
C GLY A 169 61.15 43.86 44.65
N GLU A 170 60.95 45.11 44.23
CA GLU A 170 59.97 46.03 44.82
C GLU A 170 58.54 45.62 44.43
N LEU A 171 57.68 45.41 45.43
CA LEU A 171 56.29 45.00 45.20
C LEU A 171 55.45 46.07 44.51
N HIS A 172 55.85 47.35 44.54
CA HIS A 172 55.18 48.39 43.76
C HIS A 172 55.70 48.47 42.34
N ASN A 173 56.97 48.16 42.08
CA ASN A 173 57.54 48.30 40.73
C ASN A 173 58.92 47.63 40.61
N GLY A 174 58.94 46.37 40.19
CA GLY A 174 60.20 45.66 39.91
C GLY A 174 60.30 44.24 40.48
N PHE A 175 59.28 43.74 41.16
CA PHE A 175 59.23 42.33 41.56
C PHE A 175 59.19 41.42 40.33
N ALA A 176 60.03 40.40 40.31
CA ALA A 176 60.04 39.34 39.30
C ALA A 176 60.33 38.00 39.96
N GLY A 177 59.61 36.96 39.54
CA GLY A 177 59.76 35.62 40.08
C GLY A 177 59.17 34.52 39.21
N GLU A 178 59.52 33.28 39.56
CA GLU A 178 58.97 32.06 39.00
C GLU A 178 57.95 31.48 39.99
N ILE A 179 56.82 31.03 39.44
CA ILE A 179 55.73 30.43 40.20
C ILE A 179 55.37 29.07 39.59
N ALA A 180 55.22 28.06 40.45
CA ALA A 180 54.71 26.75 40.09
C ALA A 180 53.53 26.40 41.00
N ALA A 181 52.36 26.12 40.44
CA ALA A 181 51.20 25.66 41.20
C ALA A 181 50.78 24.27 40.73
N ILE A 182 50.52 23.36 41.66
CA ILE A 182 50.09 21.99 41.39
C ILE A 182 48.96 21.60 42.35
N ALA A 183 48.04 20.79 41.87
CA ALA A 183 47.07 20.12 42.73
C ALA A 183 46.89 18.67 42.29
N SER A 184 46.54 17.77 43.21
CA SER A 184 46.22 16.38 42.83
C SER A 184 44.85 16.29 42.17
N ARG A 185 43.89 17.06 42.68
CA ARG A 185 42.51 17.14 42.24
C ARG A 185 41.91 18.47 42.73
N LEU A 186 41.18 19.16 41.86
CA LEU A 186 40.36 20.32 42.22
C LEU A 186 38.93 20.10 41.75
N ASP A 187 37.97 20.15 42.66
CA ASP A 187 36.55 19.97 42.41
C ASP A 187 35.82 21.30 42.60
N ALA A 188 35.34 21.92 41.53
CA ALA A 188 34.63 23.20 41.58
C ALA A 188 33.48 23.23 40.59
N GLY A 189 32.30 23.68 41.02
CA GLY A 189 31.13 23.88 40.14
C GLY A 189 30.66 22.62 39.39
N GLY A 190 30.75 21.44 40.02
CA GLY A 190 30.41 20.15 39.37
C GLY A 190 31.51 19.59 38.46
N CYS A 191 32.64 20.29 38.32
CA CYS A 191 33.80 19.88 37.54
C CYS A 191 34.96 19.42 38.42
N SER A 192 35.62 18.33 38.01
CA SER A 192 36.82 17.76 38.61
C SER A 192 38.01 17.88 37.67
N LEU A 193 39.02 18.65 38.09
CA LEU A 193 40.30 18.85 37.41
C LEU A 193 41.33 17.92 38.04
N GLN A 194 41.89 16.97 37.29
CA GLN A 194 42.88 16.02 37.83
C GLN A 194 44.29 16.44 37.44
N LYS A 195 45.17 16.52 38.44
CA LYS A 195 46.58 16.91 38.28
C LYS A 195 46.79 18.23 37.49
N PRO A 196 46.01 19.31 37.73
CA PRO A 196 46.30 20.57 37.07
C PRO A 196 47.66 21.10 37.53
N THR A 197 48.42 21.65 36.57
CA THR A 197 49.73 22.24 36.86
C THR A 197 49.87 23.57 36.14
N PHE A 198 50.43 24.56 36.82
CA PHE A 198 50.79 25.85 36.26
C PHE A 198 52.28 26.08 36.53
N PHE A 199 53.03 26.47 35.51
CA PHE A 199 54.45 26.82 35.64
C PHE A 199 54.67 28.09 34.85
N GLY A 200 55.05 29.18 35.51
CA GLY A 200 55.10 30.48 34.87
C GLY A 200 55.94 31.50 35.62
N GLU A 201 55.86 32.73 35.14
CA GLU A 201 56.49 33.91 35.71
C GLU A 201 55.41 34.81 36.32
N ILE A 202 55.77 35.44 37.43
CA ILE A 202 55.01 36.52 38.06
C ILE A 202 55.89 37.76 38.10
N ALA A 203 55.36 38.89 37.64
CA ALA A 203 56.05 40.16 37.70
C ALA A 203 55.11 41.23 38.25
N ILE A 204 55.65 42.26 38.91
CA ILE A 204 54.85 43.42 39.33
C ILE A 204 55.48 44.69 38.79
N ARG A 205 54.71 45.43 37.98
CA ARG A 205 55.13 46.70 37.37
C ARG A 205 54.08 47.75 37.65
N ALA A 206 54.49 48.91 38.17
CA ALA A 206 53.57 50.01 38.50
C ALA A 206 52.30 49.55 39.28
N LYS A 207 52.50 48.70 40.30
CA LYS A 207 51.49 48.10 41.17
C LYS A 207 50.53 47.11 40.50
N ARG A 208 50.85 46.67 39.28
CA ARG A 208 50.05 45.72 38.51
C ARG A 208 50.78 44.38 38.43
N PRO A 209 50.27 43.33 39.09
CA PRO A 209 50.74 41.97 38.87
C PRO A 209 50.47 41.50 37.44
N HIS A 210 51.48 40.89 36.84
CA HIS A 210 51.41 40.20 35.55
C HIS A 210 51.74 38.73 35.78
N LEU A 211 50.89 37.85 35.27
CA LEU A 211 51.06 36.40 35.35
C LEU A 211 51.15 35.83 33.94
N GLU A 212 52.26 35.18 33.62
CA GLU A 212 52.46 34.52 32.32
C GLU A 212 52.91 33.07 32.49
N GLY A 213 52.27 32.14 31.80
CA GLY A 213 52.75 30.76 31.76
C GLY A 213 51.74 29.74 31.25
N PRO A 214 52.19 28.52 30.92
CA PRO A 214 51.31 27.41 30.62
C PRO A 214 50.60 26.86 31.88
N LEU A 215 49.27 26.83 31.82
CA LEU A 215 48.41 26.00 32.62
C LEU A 215 48.12 24.69 31.85
N ARG A 216 48.50 23.54 32.42
CA ARG A 216 48.18 22.21 31.88
C ARG A 216 47.05 21.58 32.69
N LEU A 217 46.08 21.04 31.97
CA LEU A 217 44.87 20.39 32.44
C LEU A 217 44.78 19.00 31.80
N PRO A 218 45.45 17.98 32.39
CA PRO A 218 45.51 16.65 31.80
C PRO A 218 44.14 15.98 31.64
N VAL A 219 43.27 16.15 32.65
CA VAL A 219 41.92 15.59 32.65
C VAL A 219 40.97 16.58 33.33
N VAL A 220 39.85 16.86 32.68
CA VAL A 220 38.73 17.64 33.19
C VAL A 220 37.47 16.80 33.01
N VAL A 221 36.71 16.58 34.09
CA VAL A 221 35.44 15.84 34.03
C VAL A 221 34.38 16.65 34.76
N CYS A 222 33.29 17.00 34.10
CA CYS A 222 32.15 17.64 34.74
C CYS A 222 30.93 16.72 34.62
N ASP A 223 30.65 15.96 35.68
CA ASP A 223 29.59 14.93 35.68
C ASP A 223 28.21 15.54 35.43
N ASP A 224 27.94 16.71 36.03
CA ASP A 224 26.66 17.43 35.87
C ASP A 224 26.41 17.93 34.44
N LEU A 225 27.48 18.05 33.63
CA LEU A 225 27.44 18.55 32.26
C LEU A 225 27.66 17.45 31.22
N ASP A 226 27.88 16.20 31.65
CA ASP A 226 28.37 15.09 30.80
C ASP A 226 29.56 15.53 29.92
N LEU A 227 30.50 16.27 30.54
CA LEU A 227 31.65 16.86 29.86
C LEU A 227 32.93 16.14 30.29
N GLY A 228 33.73 15.72 29.31
CA GLY A 228 35.06 15.17 29.53
C GLY A 228 36.07 15.80 28.58
N ALA A 229 37.18 16.28 29.11
CA ALA A 229 38.25 16.93 28.36
C ALA A 229 39.60 16.33 28.74
N GLU A 230 40.44 16.04 27.76
CA GLU A 230 41.76 15.43 27.96
C GLU A 230 42.86 16.29 27.33
N ASP A 231 44.04 16.31 27.95
CA ASP A 231 45.29 16.93 27.47
C ASP A 231 45.13 18.40 27.01
N PHE A 232 44.49 19.22 27.85
CA PHE A 232 44.36 20.65 27.59
C PHE A 232 45.55 21.44 28.13
N ALA A 233 45.99 22.43 27.36
CA ALA A 233 46.99 23.41 27.76
C ALA A 233 46.49 24.82 27.42
N ALA A 234 46.56 25.72 28.39
CA ALA A 234 46.26 27.14 28.23
C ALA A 234 47.53 27.96 28.46
N ARG A 235 47.94 28.77 27.50
CA ARG A 235 48.93 29.82 27.71
C ARG A 235 48.20 31.04 28.27
N LEU A 236 48.49 31.38 29.51
CA LEU A 236 47.93 32.53 30.21
C LEU A 236 48.90 33.71 30.11
N SER A 237 48.37 34.90 29.87
CA SER A 237 49.07 36.18 29.99
C SER A 237 48.07 37.19 30.53
N VAL A 238 48.10 37.45 31.83
CA VAL A 238 47.05 38.22 32.54
C VAL A 238 47.67 39.30 33.40
N ASP A 239 47.24 40.54 33.19
CA ASP A 239 47.50 41.69 34.05
C ASP A 239 46.35 41.89 35.03
N LEU A 240 46.67 42.14 36.30
CA LEU A 240 45.74 42.60 37.32
C LEU A 240 45.81 44.12 37.49
N GLY A 241 44.68 44.74 37.79
CA GLY A 241 44.58 46.16 38.11
C GLY A 241 45.29 46.54 39.41
N VAL A 242 45.43 47.84 39.65
CA VAL A 242 46.05 48.35 40.89
C VAL A 242 45.20 48.02 42.13
N ASP A 243 43.90 47.85 41.93
CA ASP A 243 42.92 47.44 42.94
C ASP A 243 42.85 45.92 43.15
N LEU A 244 43.59 45.15 42.33
CA LEU A 244 43.52 43.68 42.28
C LEU A 244 42.11 43.13 42.00
N ALA A 245 41.18 43.97 41.54
CA ALA A 245 39.77 43.66 41.30
C ALA A 245 39.38 43.75 39.82
N SER A 246 40.27 44.27 38.98
CA SER A 246 40.16 44.31 37.52
C SER A 246 41.26 43.51 36.85
N TRP A 247 41.02 43.06 35.62
CA TRP A 247 41.96 42.24 34.87
C TRP A 247 41.87 42.47 33.35
N SER A 248 42.97 42.18 32.67
CA SER A 248 43.03 42.11 31.21
C SER A 248 44.07 41.11 30.75
N GLY A 249 43.87 40.47 29.60
CA GLY A 249 44.86 39.54 29.09
C GLY A 249 44.43 38.76 27.88
N ASP A 250 45.28 37.81 27.51
CA ASP A 250 45.07 36.87 26.43
C ASP A 250 45.24 35.43 26.96
N VAL A 251 44.34 34.54 26.56
CA VAL A 251 44.40 33.10 26.83
C VAL A 251 44.42 32.34 25.51
N GLY A 252 45.47 31.56 25.28
CA GLY A 252 45.55 30.62 24.17
C GLY A 252 45.34 29.19 24.66
N LEU A 253 44.24 28.55 24.28
CA LEU A 253 43.87 27.18 24.66
C LEU A 253 44.08 26.21 23.49
N ILE A 254 44.68 25.06 23.76
CA ILE A 254 44.78 23.93 22.83
C ILE A 254 44.64 22.61 23.60
N GLY A 255 43.89 21.66 23.06
CA GLY A 255 43.78 20.33 23.69
C GLY A 255 42.70 19.46 23.07
N GLY A 256 42.57 18.23 23.55
CA GLY A 256 41.54 17.31 23.13
C GLY A 256 41.93 15.84 23.33
N PRO A 257 40.97 14.90 23.24
CA PRO A 257 39.58 15.10 22.84
C PRO A 257 38.72 15.84 23.87
N LEU A 258 37.66 16.51 23.39
CA LEU A 258 36.58 17.05 24.22
C LEU A 258 35.30 16.28 23.90
N ARG A 259 34.62 15.77 24.92
CA ARG A 259 33.31 15.13 24.86
C ARG A 259 32.32 15.98 25.67
N TYR A 260 31.13 16.19 25.14
CA TYR A 260 30.05 16.91 25.79
C TYR A 260 28.73 16.27 25.37
N ALA A 261 28.07 15.57 26.30
CA ALA A 261 26.93 14.71 25.99
C ALA A 261 27.25 13.78 24.80
N ASP A 262 26.36 13.71 23.81
CA ASP A 262 26.57 12.91 22.58
C ASP A 262 27.53 13.55 21.55
N PHE A 263 28.12 14.71 21.85
CA PHE A 263 29.03 15.43 20.96
C PHE A 263 30.47 15.19 21.35
N SER A 264 31.36 15.11 20.37
CA SER A 264 32.80 15.09 20.62
C SER A 264 33.61 15.81 19.55
N SER A 265 34.82 16.22 19.92
CA SER A 265 35.83 16.76 19.03
C SER A 265 37.19 16.15 19.35
N GLN A 266 38.06 16.08 18.35
CA GLN A 266 39.41 15.55 18.51
C GLN A 266 40.38 16.59 19.06
N GLU A 267 40.20 17.86 18.66
CA GLU A 267 41.05 18.98 19.09
C GLU A 267 40.20 20.25 19.15
N ILE A 268 40.39 21.04 20.20
CA ILE A 268 39.91 22.40 20.36
C ILE A 268 41.12 23.32 20.39
N LYS A 269 41.06 24.39 19.60
CA LYS A 269 41.96 25.54 19.65
C LYS A 269 41.13 26.78 19.91
N ALA A 270 41.44 27.54 20.95
CA ALA A 270 40.77 28.81 21.23
C ALA A 270 41.79 29.90 21.55
N SER A 271 41.53 31.12 21.10
CA SER A 271 42.22 32.31 21.56
C SER A 271 41.19 33.29 22.10
N VAL A 272 41.38 33.75 23.33
CA VAL A 272 40.48 34.67 24.02
C VAL A 272 41.29 35.89 24.43
N ARG A 273 40.91 37.07 23.94
CA ARG A 273 41.38 38.34 24.49
C ARG A 273 40.27 38.91 25.34
N PHE A 274 40.56 39.32 26.57
CA PHE A 274 39.54 39.75 27.51
C PHE A 274 40.02 40.89 28.41
N SER A 275 39.05 41.66 28.90
CA SER A 275 39.22 42.65 29.96
C SER A 275 37.95 42.74 30.79
N GLY A 276 38.07 42.89 32.10
CA GLY A 276 36.94 42.87 33.01
C GLY A 276 37.27 43.21 34.44
N ASP A 277 36.29 43.00 35.30
CA ASP A 277 36.33 43.18 36.75
C ASP A 277 35.47 42.12 37.44
N LEU A 278 35.27 42.25 38.75
CA LEU A 278 34.46 41.33 39.56
C LEU A 278 32.98 41.23 39.11
N GLU A 279 32.47 42.14 38.29
CA GLU A 279 31.08 42.10 37.80
C GLU A 279 30.96 41.49 36.40
N GLN A 280 31.88 41.82 35.48
CA GLN A 280 31.79 41.41 34.08
C GLN A 280 33.13 41.33 33.35
N SER A 281 33.20 40.50 32.31
CA SER A 281 34.31 40.38 31.38
C SER A 281 33.83 40.50 29.93
N ASN A 282 34.55 41.29 29.12
CA ASN A 282 34.26 41.50 27.70
C ASN A 282 35.50 41.17 26.87
N GLY A 283 35.32 40.77 25.61
CA GLY A 283 36.46 40.39 24.80
C GLY A 283 36.15 39.89 23.40
N GLU A 284 37.16 39.31 22.77
CA GLU A 284 37.07 38.60 21.49
C GLU A 284 37.45 37.14 21.70
N LEU A 285 36.67 36.25 21.11
CA LEU A 285 36.90 34.80 21.08
C LEU A 285 37.12 34.38 19.64
N ALA A 286 38.16 33.61 19.37
CA ALA A 286 38.27 32.80 18.17
C ALA A 286 38.40 31.33 18.58
N LEU A 287 37.53 30.47 18.06
CA LEU A 287 37.41 29.06 18.41
C LEU A 287 37.46 28.21 17.14
N THR A 288 38.30 27.18 17.16
CA THR A 288 38.37 26.14 16.14
C THR A 288 38.21 24.78 16.81
N ALA A 289 37.27 23.97 16.33
CA ALA A 289 37.05 22.60 16.76
C ALA A 289 37.25 21.64 15.59
N SER A 290 38.14 20.67 15.72
CA SER A 290 38.50 19.69 14.68
C SER A 290 37.96 18.30 15.01
N GLY A 291 37.62 17.53 13.97
CA GLY A 291 37.17 16.14 14.10
C GLY A 291 35.87 15.99 14.89
N LEU A 292 34.88 16.84 14.59
CA LEU A 292 33.58 16.88 15.25
C LEU A 292 32.75 15.63 14.97
N GLN A 293 32.12 15.09 16.00
CA GLN A 293 31.20 13.95 15.92
C GLN A 293 29.93 14.24 16.73
N SER A 294 28.80 13.76 16.22
CA SER A 294 27.48 13.87 16.84
C SER A 294 26.61 12.67 16.41
N PRO A 295 25.44 12.45 17.04
CA PRO A 295 24.47 11.43 16.58
C PRO A 295 23.99 11.64 15.13
N TYR A 296 24.03 12.89 14.66
CA TYR A 296 23.50 13.28 13.36
C TYR A 296 24.55 13.19 12.24
N GLY A 297 25.83 13.07 12.58
CA GLY A 297 26.92 13.09 11.61
C GLY A 297 28.25 13.54 12.19
N LYS A 298 29.19 13.83 11.30
CA LYS A 298 30.53 14.33 11.64
C LYS A 298 30.93 15.51 10.76
N ALA A 299 31.85 16.34 11.22
CA ALA A 299 32.42 17.44 10.44
C ALA A 299 33.94 17.48 10.63
N ALA A 300 34.68 17.95 9.63
CA ALA A 300 36.14 18.01 9.74
C ALA A 300 36.56 19.14 10.69
N ILE A 301 35.93 20.30 10.56
CA ILE A 301 36.28 21.50 11.31
C ILE A 301 35.07 22.42 11.48
N SER A 302 34.97 23.08 12.64
CA SER A 302 34.10 24.23 12.90
C SER A 302 34.96 25.39 13.37
N GLN A 303 34.74 26.56 12.81
CA GLN A 303 35.45 27.79 13.17
C GLN A 303 34.42 28.86 13.48
N VAL A 304 34.65 29.62 14.54
CA VAL A 304 33.83 30.78 14.87
C VAL A 304 34.69 31.82 15.58
N ASP A 305 34.54 33.07 15.19
CA ASP A 305 35.16 34.20 15.86
C ASP A 305 34.17 35.34 16.06
N GLY A 306 34.41 36.14 17.11
CA GLY A 306 33.68 37.37 17.35
C GLY A 306 33.65 37.82 18.81
N PRO A 307 33.01 38.97 19.07
CA PRO A 307 32.98 39.56 20.41
C PRO A 307 32.09 38.77 21.37
N PHE A 308 32.47 38.77 22.65
CA PHE A 308 31.68 38.24 23.75
C PHE A 308 31.60 39.20 24.93
N SER A 309 30.54 39.05 25.73
CA SER A 309 30.36 39.66 27.05
C SER A 309 29.88 38.60 28.01
N LEU A 310 30.40 38.59 29.24
CA LEU A 310 30.05 37.65 30.31
C LEU A 310 29.90 38.41 31.63
N GLY A 311 28.70 38.46 32.19
CA GLY A 311 28.42 39.09 33.48
C GLY A 311 28.13 38.06 34.56
N TYR A 312 28.90 38.09 35.65
CA TYR A 312 28.84 37.15 36.78
C TYR A 312 28.70 37.84 38.15
N GLY A 313 28.61 39.17 38.21
CA GLY A 313 28.38 39.94 39.45
C GLY A 313 26.99 39.77 40.08
N THR A 314 26.09 39.00 39.47
CA THR A 314 24.75 38.72 40.01
C THR A 314 24.56 37.22 40.23
N LYS A 315 23.48 36.81 40.92
CA LYS A 315 23.14 35.39 41.11
C LYS A 315 22.93 34.62 39.79
N THR A 316 22.77 35.32 38.66
CA THR A 316 22.51 34.70 37.36
C THR A 316 23.52 35.19 36.33
N LEU A 317 24.17 34.24 35.66
CA LEU A 317 25.12 34.52 34.59
C LEU A 317 24.41 35.15 33.38
N THR A 318 24.87 36.32 32.96
CA THR A 318 24.51 36.95 31.68
C THR A 318 25.62 36.74 30.67
N ALA A 319 25.27 36.54 29.40
CA ALA A 319 26.25 36.30 28.35
C ALA A 319 25.75 36.82 27.00
N SER A 320 26.64 37.34 26.15
CA SER A 320 26.32 37.58 24.74
C SER A 320 27.49 37.21 23.85
N PHE A 321 27.20 36.74 22.65
CA PHE A 321 28.19 36.40 21.63
C PHE A 321 27.63 36.72 20.25
N ALA A 322 28.44 37.31 19.37
CA ALA A 322 28.10 37.51 17.97
C ALA A 322 29.25 37.00 17.11
N GLY A 323 28.97 36.26 16.05
CA GLY A 323 30.02 35.69 15.20
C GLY A 323 29.50 34.96 13.98
N GLN A 324 30.42 34.52 13.12
CA GLN A 324 30.10 33.84 11.85
C GLN A 324 30.62 32.40 11.85
N PRO A 325 29.87 31.42 12.41
CA PRO A 325 30.31 30.05 12.41
C PRO A 325 30.39 29.47 10.98
N GLU A 326 31.53 28.85 10.68
CA GLU A 326 31.75 28.07 9.47
C GLU A 326 32.10 26.62 9.84
N ILE A 327 31.28 25.68 9.37
CA ILE A 327 31.48 24.24 9.58
C ILE A 327 31.76 23.60 8.22
N ARG A 328 32.93 23.02 8.04
CA ARG A 328 33.35 22.41 6.77
C ARG A 328 33.32 20.89 6.81
N ASP A 329 33.10 20.31 5.64
CA ASP A 329 33.10 18.87 5.40
C ASP A 329 32.14 18.07 6.28
N VAL A 330 30.94 18.62 6.49
CA VAL A 330 29.85 17.96 7.21
C VAL A 330 29.40 16.72 6.44
N GLN A 331 29.26 15.60 7.15
CA GLN A 331 28.78 14.33 6.64
C GLN A 331 27.65 13.84 7.54
N ILE A 332 26.46 13.66 6.96
CA ILE A 332 25.30 13.11 7.67
C ILE A 332 25.56 11.64 8.03
N ALA A 333 25.09 11.21 9.21
CA ALA A 333 25.18 9.83 9.65
C ALA A 333 24.58 8.86 8.62
N ARG A 334 25.31 7.77 8.33
CA ARG A 334 24.88 6.76 7.35
C ARG A 334 23.54 6.08 7.71
N SER A 335 23.17 6.04 8.99
CA SER A 335 21.86 5.56 9.45
C SER A 335 20.73 6.42 8.88
N LEU A 336 20.84 7.75 8.98
CA LEU A 336 19.87 8.71 8.47
C LEU A 336 19.77 8.66 6.94
N LEU A 337 20.91 8.57 6.25
CA LEU A 337 20.93 8.45 4.78
C LEU A 337 20.30 7.14 4.27
N ARG A 338 20.42 6.04 5.03
CA ARG A 338 19.77 4.76 4.69
C ARG A 338 18.25 4.82 4.84
N GLN A 339 17.74 5.53 5.85
CA GLN A 339 16.30 5.71 6.03
C GLN A 339 15.66 6.41 4.82
N ALA A 340 16.29 7.45 4.29
CA ALA A 340 15.84 8.13 3.07
C ALA A 340 15.79 7.20 1.85
N ALA A 341 16.78 6.32 1.70
CA ALA A 341 16.82 5.34 0.61
C ALA A 341 15.76 4.24 0.75
N SER A 342 15.50 3.75 1.97
CA SER A 342 14.45 2.76 2.20
C SER A 342 13.04 3.28 1.91
N LEU A 343 12.80 4.58 2.13
CA LEU A 343 11.53 5.21 1.76
C LEU A 343 11.35 5.28 0.24
N SER A 344 12.43 5.42 -0.53
CA SER A 344 12.34 5.38 -2.00
C SER A 344 11.99 3.98 -2.52
N SER A 345 12.52 2.93 -1.91
CA SER A 345 12.27 1.56 -2.39
C SER A 345 10.82 1.11 -2.18
N SER A 346 10.14 1.60 -1.15
CA SER A 346 8.74 1.25 -0.87
C SER A 346 7.75 1.87 -1.86
N VAL A 347 8.15 2.92 -2.58
CA VAL A 347 7.30 3.64 -3.54
C VAL A 347 7.73 3.44 -5.00
N ALA A 348 8.66 2.53 -5.27
CA ALA A 348 9.24 2.32 -6.60
C ALA A 348 8.19 1.96 -7.68
N GLY A 349 7.15 1.19 -7.32
CA GLY A 349 6.05 0.80 -8.22
C GLY A 349 4.92 1.83 -8.35
N THR A 350 5.09 3.04 -7.82
CA THR A 350 4.05 4.08 -7.79
C THR A 350 4.42 5.26 -8.71
N PRO A 351 3.48 6.17 -9.03
CA PRO A 351 3.79 7.33 -9.87
C PRO A 351 4.86 8.26 -9.28
N VAL A 352 5.08 8.25 -7.95
CA VAL A 352 6.14 9.04 -7.30
C VAL A 352 7.51 8.34 -7.31
N GLY A 353 7.59 7.06 -7.70
CA GLY A 353 8.81 6.24 -7.63
C GLY A 353 10.06 6.89 -8.23
N PRO A 354 10.04 7.35 -9.50
CA PRO A 354 11.19 8.01 -10.13
C PRO A 354 11.63 9.29 -9.40
N ILE A 355 10.67 10.03 -8.85
CA ILE A 355 10.91 11.29 -8.11
C ILE A 355 11.54 10.99 -6.76
N ALA A 356 11.01 10.00 -6.03
CA ALA A 356 11.55 9.56 -4.76
C ALA A 356 12.98 9.04 -4.90
N ASP A 357 13.28 8.26 -5.95
CA ASP A 357 14.63 7.77 -6.23
C ASP A 357 15.60 8.91 -6.53
N ARG A 358 15.18 9.90 -7.34
CA ARG A 358 16.01 11.07 -7.62
C ARG A 358 16.29 11.91 -6.37
N ILE A 359 15.30 12.14 -5.52
CA ILE A 359 15.46 12.85 -4.24
C ILE A 359 16.36 12.06 -3.29
N ALA A 360 16.16 10.75 -3.16
CA ALA A 360 17.00 9.91 -2.29
C ALA A 360 18.47 9.94 -2.72
N LYS A 361 18.75 9.85 -4.03
CA LYS A 361 20.10 10.03 -4.59
C LYS A 361 20.65 11.43 -4.34
N ALA A 362 19.84 12.48 -4.48
CA ALA A 362 20.25 13.85 -4.18
C ALA A 362 20.60 14.04 -2.70
N VAL A 363 19.81 13.47 -1.78
CA VAL A 363 20.08 13.46 -0.32
C VAL A 363 21.37 12.72 0.00
N GLN A 364 21.59 11.54 -0.59
CA GLN A 364 22.83 10.79 -0.38
C GLN A 364 24.06 11.57 -0.88
N GLN A 365 23.98 12.12 -2.10
CA GLN A 365 25.08 12.90 -2.68
C GLN A 365 25.36 14.17 -1.89
N ALA A 366 24.31 14.89 -1.50
CA ALA A 366 24.44 16.14 -0.76
C ALA A 366 24.93 15.94 0.68
N GLY A 367 24.37 14.94 1.37
CA GLY A 367 24.68 14.62 2.76
C GLY A 367 26.05 13.97 2.97
N ASN A 368 26.73 13.52 1.92
CA ASN A 368 28.07 12.95 2.03
C ASN A 368 29.14 14.00 2.37
N ARG A 369 28.97 15.23 1.89
CA ARG A 369 29.92 16.34 2.15
C ARG A 369 29.26 17.67 1.81
N PHE A 370 29.11 18.54 2.80
CA PHE A 370 28.64 19.91 2.62
C PHE A 370 29.23 20.84 3.68
N ASP A 371 29.23 22.13 3.38
CA ASP A 371 29.71 23.17 4.29
C ASP A 371 28.52 23.99 4.78
N ILE A 372 28.55 24.43 6.03
CA ILE A 372 27.54 25.27 6.67
C ILE A 372 28.19 26.60 7.05
N SER A 373 27.54 27.70 6.72
CA SER A 373 27.92 29.06 7.15
C SER A 373 26.69 29.77 7.72
N SER A 374 26.83 30.50 8.81
CA SER A 374 25.73 31.28 9.39
C SER A 374 26.24 32.53 10.08
N ASP A 375 25.40 33.55 10.20
CA ASP A 375 25.62 34.72 11.05
C ASP A 375 24.78 34.55 12.31
N ILE A 376 25.41 34.43 13.48
CA ILE A 376 24.70 34.17 14.74
C ILE A 376 24.86 35.29 15.76
N GLN A 377 23.80 35.55 16.51
CA GLN A 377 23.83 36.37 17.71
C GLN A 377 23.17 35.63 18.87
N PHE A 378 23.97 35.25 19.85
CA PHE A 378 23.52 34.64 21.10
C PHE A 378 23.46 35.69 22.21
N SER A 379 22.40 35.66 23.01
CA SER A 379 22.26 36.51 24.19
C SER A 379 21.48 35.81 25.29
N ARG A 380 22.03 35.79 26.50
CA ARG A 380 21.43 35.31 27.75
C ARG A 380 21.38 36.48 28.73
N THR A 381 20.16 36.88 29.05
CA THR A 381 19.84 37.94 30.02
C THR A 381 19.18 37.33 31.26
N LEU A 382 18.87 38.14 32.26
CA LEU A 382 18.12 37.70 33.45
C LEU A 382 16.74 37.10 33.11
N GLU A 383 16.10 37.59 32.04
CA GLU A 383 14.71 37.23 31.70
C GLU A 383 14.60 36.19 30.57
N ARG A 384 15.57 36.14 29.66
CA ARG A 384 15.47 35.33 28.43
C ARG A 384 16.82 34.94 27.86
N THR A 385 16.83 33.80 27.17
CA THR A 385 17.92 33.37 26.29
C THR A 385 17.44 33.45 24.84
N THR A 386 18.25 34.01 23.94
CA THR A 386 17.92 34.22 22.53
C THR A 386 19.07 33.80 21.62
N LEU A 387 18.75 33.25 20.46
CA LEU A 387 19.66 32.96 19.36
C LEU A 387 19.06 33.53 18.07
N ALA A 388 19.66 34.58 17.51
CA ALA A 388 19.33 35.06 16.18
C ALA A 388 20.24 34.39 15.15
N LEU A 389 19.67 34.00 14.02
CA LEU A 389 20.38 33.60 12.82
C LEU A 389 20.01 34.62 11.73
N ASP A 390 20.91 35.54 11.39
CA ASP A 390 20.62 36.59 10.39
C ASP A 390 20.62 36.00 8.97
N THR A 391 21.61 35.13 8.71
CA THR A 391 21.66 34.29 7.52
C THR A 391 22.13 32.89 7.88
N ALA A 392 21.74 31.90 7.07
CA ALA A 392 22.30 30.56 7.14
C ALA A 392 22.37 29.95 5.74
N ALA A 393 23.45 29.26 5.42
CA ALA A 393 23.58 28.53 4.16
C ALA A 393 24.28 27.20 4.38
N ALA A 394 23.77 26.16 3.72
CA ALA A 394 24.44 24.88 3.59
C ALA A 394 24.67 24.61 2.10
N ARG A 395 25.91 24.33 1.70
CA ARG A 395 26.28 24.09 0.29
C ARG A 395 27.02 22.77 0.16
N SER A 396 26.49 21.87 -0.67
CA SER A 396 27.12 20.60 -0.99
C SER A 396 27.92 20.69 -2.28
N ARG A 397 28.97 19.86 -2.37
CA ARG A 397 29.72 19.64 -3.63
C ARG A 397 28.88 19.07 -4.77
N SER A 398 27.72 18.47 -4.47
CA SER A 398 26.75 18.09 -5.51
C SER A 398 26.13 19.29 -6.24
N GLY A 399 26.32 20.50 -5.71
CA GLY A 399 25.63 21.73 -6.15
C GLY A 399 24.30 21.94 -5.44
N ALA A 400 23.92 21.07 -4.49
CA ALA A 400 22.76 21.29 -3.63
C ALA A 400 23.03 22.42 -2.65
N SER A 401 22.03 23.26 -2.44
CA SER A 401 22.09 24.39 -1.51
C SER A 401 20.80 24.53 -0.74
N VAL A 402 20.94 24.85 0.55
CA VAL A 402 19.88 25.33 1.41
C VAL A 402 20.30 26.71 1.92
N SER A 403 19.40 27.69 1.89
CA SER A 403 19.70 29.04 2.37
C SER A 403 18.51 29.67 3.08
N LEU A 404 18.81 30.34 4.18
CA LEU A 404 17.96 31.28 4.90
C LEU A 404 18.53 32.68 4.64
N THR A 405 17.75 33.53 3.98
CA THR A 405 18.15 34.89 3.58
C THR A 405 17.68 35.98 4.53
N ASP A 406 16.74 35.65 5.41
CA ASP A 406 16.09 36.60 6.31
C ASP A 406 16.24 36.13 7.76
N PRO A 407 16.26 37.05 8.74
CA PRO A 407 16.55 36.70 10.13
C PRO A 407 15.55 35.72 10.75
N LEU A 408 16.09 34.84 11.58
CA LEU A 408 15.34 33.89 12.41
C LEU A 408 15.75 34.07 13.87
N LEU A 409 14.84 34.54 14.72
CA LEU A 409 15.07 34.68 16.16
C LEU A 409 14.43 33.53 16.94
N LEU A 410 15.25 32.76 17.64
CA LEU A 410 14.82 31.77 18.61
C LEU A 410 14.88 32.35 20.02
N VAL A 411 13.78 32.34 20.74
CA VAL A 411 13.67 32.77 22.14
C VAL A 411 13.38 31.55 23.00
N PHE A 412 14.35 31.16 23.82
CA PHE A 412 14.28 30.03 24.73
C PHE A 412 13.66 30.47 26.06
N THR A 413 12.63 29.76 26.50
CA THR A 413 12.01 29.88 27.81
C THR A 413 11.94 28.50 28.47
N ASP A 414 11.71 28.44 29.78
CA ASP A 414 11.74 27.20 30.58
C ASP A 414 10.83 26.08 30.05
N LYS A 415 9.80 26.42 29.26
CA LYS A 415 8.80 25.47 28.75
C LYS A 415 8.65 25.49 27.22
N ASN A 416 9.35 26.39 26.51
CA ASN A 416 9.10 26.61 25.08
C ASN A 416 10.28 27.26 24.35
N ILE A 417 10.36 27.02 23.05
CA ILE A 417 11.20 27.78 22.12
C ILE A 417 10.24 28.55 21.20
N ARG A 418 10.12 29.85 21.43
CA ARG A 418 9.40 30.75 20.53
C ARG A 418 10.30 31.06 19.33
N MET A 419 9.73 31.01 18.14
CA MET A 419 10.43 31.30 16.89
C MET A 419 9.79 32.56 16.30
N LEU A 420 10.59 33.56 15.98
CA LEU A 420 10.20 34.65 15.10
C LEU A 420 10.97 34.48 13.80
N ALA A 421 10.28 34.42 12.67
CA ALA A 421 10.88 34.10 11.38
C ALA A 421 10.43 35.13 10.35
N ASP A 422 11.39 35.79 9.69
CA ASP A 422 11.10 36.89 8.76
C ASP A 422 11.33 36.54 7.27
N GLY A 423 11.33 35.25 6.89
CA GLY A 423 11.43 34.92 5.47
C GLY A 423 11.55 33.44 5.08
N PRO A 424 11.76 33.17 3.78
CA PRO A 424 11.81 31.83 3.23
C PRO A 424 13.16 31.12 3.45
N VAL A 425 13.08 29.84 3.80
CA VAL A 425 14.15 28.86 3.57
C VAL A 425 14.03 28.34 2.14
N GLN A 426 15.11 28.40 1.37
CA GLN A 426 15.15 27.95 -0.03
C GLN A 426 16.00 26.69 -0.15
N LEU A 427 15.52 25.71 -0.92
CA LEU A 427 16.25 24.50 -1.33
C LEU A 427 16.36 24.49 -2.85
N ALA A 428 17.56 24.29 -3.39
CA ALA A 428 17.78 24.18 -4.83
C ALA A 428 19.09 23.45 -5.17
N GLY A 429 19.23 23.02 -6.43
CA GLY A 429 20.48 22.48 -6.97
C GLY A 429 20.77 21.02 -6.57
N GLY A 430 21.86 20.46 -7.09
CA GLY A 430 22.33 19.09 -6.77
C GLY A 430 21.33 17.96 -7.01
N GLY A 431 20.36 18.19 -7.90
CA GLY A 431 19.30 17.26 -8.21
C GLY A 431 18.05 17.41 -7.33
N PHE A 432 18.01 18.31 -6.35
CA PHE A 432 16.79 18.61 -5.58
C PHE A 432 15.78 19.45 -6.38
N PRO A 433 14.49 19.40 -6.01
CA PRO A 433 13.54 20.39 -6.49
C PRO A 433 13.86 21.79 -5.97
N SER A 434 13.51 22.82 -6.74
CA SER A 434 13.44 24.19 -6.24
C SER A 434 12.22 24.33 -5.33
N ALA A 435 12.46 24.42 -4.03
CA ALA A 435 11.43 24.52 -2.99
C ALA A 435 11.68 25.73 -2.09
N ARG A 436 10.59 26.34 -1.64
CA ARG A 436 10.57 27.51 -0.77
C ARG A 436 9.68 27.21 0.42
N LEU A 437 10.23 27.25 1.62
CA LEU A 437 9.52 27.10 2.89
C LEU A 437 9.45 28.47 3.56
N LEU A 438 8.29 29.11 3.54
CA LEU A 438 8.03 30.29 4.37
C LEU A 438 7.67 29.83 5.78
N LEU A 439 8.35 30.34 6.79
CA LEU A 439 8.04 30.09 8.19
C LEU A 439 7.38 31.34 8.77
N ASP A 440 6.33 31.14 9.57
CA ASP A 440 5.67 32.23 10.30
C ASP A 440 6.09 32.21 11.78
N ASP A 441 5.95 33.35 12.44
CA ASP A 441 6.11 33.49 13.88
C ASP A 441 5.29 32.45 14.66
N GLY A 442 5.92 31.80 15.63
CA GLY A 442 5.29 30.71 16.34
C GLY A 442 6.15 30.09 17.44
N SER A 443 6.02 28.78 17.58
CA SER A 443 6.48 28.04 18.75
C SER A 443 6.89 26.64 18.36
N LEU A 444 8.20 26.36 18.30
CA LEU A 444 8.70 25.05 17.88
C LEU A 444 8.18 23.90 18.77
N SER A 445 7.93 24.16 20.06
CA SER A 445 7.37 23.14 20.96
C SER A 445 5.87 22.87 20.77
N ARG A 446 5.11 23.79 20.15
CA ARG A 446 3.65 23.69 19.99
C ARG A 446 3.23 23.40 18.53
N GLY A 447 4.20 23.24 17.64
CA GLY A 447 3.98 23.15 16.19
C GLY A 447 4.34 24.46 15.50
N PHE A 448 4.78 24.36 14.25
CA PHE A 448 5.16 25.51 13.45
C PHE A 448 4.07 25.86 12.44
N SER A 449 4.01 27.14 12.07
CA SER A 449 3.18 27.68 10.99
C SER A 449 4.07 28.08 9.82
N GLY A 450 3.51 27.99 8.62
CA GLY A 450 4.24 28.37 7.42
C GLY A 450 3.60 27.81 6.15
N ARG A 451 4.35 27.88 5.05
CA ARG A 451 3.92 27.38 3.75
C ARG A 451 5.09 26.85 2.93
N LEU A 452 4.96 25.63 2.43
CA LEU A 452 5.87 25.03 1.47
C LEU A 452 5.32 25.19 0.05
N GLU A 453 6.15 25.72 -0.84
CA GLU A 453 5.90 25.80 -2.27
C GLU A 453 7.03 25.08 -3.00
N MET A 454 6.68 24.28 -3.99
CA MET A 454 7.64 23.58 -4.82
C MET A 454 7.26 23.73 -6.28
N ALA A 455 8.20 24.26 -7.07
CA ALA A 455 8.05 24.35 -8.51
C ALA A 455 7.89 22.94 -9.13
N ASN A 456 7.52 22.89 -10.41
CA ASN A 456 7.39 21.61 -11.10
C ASN A 456 8.72 20.85 -11.11
N TYR A 457 8.76 19.68 -10.47
CA TYR A 457 9.93 18.84 -10.40
C TYR A 457 9.76 17.61 -11.29
N GLN A 458 10.53 17.57 -12.38
CA GLN A 458 10.39 16.56 -13.42
C GLN A 458 11.58 15.58 -13.42
N VAL A 459 11.27 14.28 -13.44
CA VAL A 459 12.22 13.18 -13.57
C VAL A 459 11.71 12.22 -14.64
N GLY A 460 12.29 12.30 -15.84
CA GLY A 460 11.79 11.55 -17.01
C GLY A 460 10.33 11.92 -17.32
N SER A 461 9.45 10.92 -17.28
CA SER A 461 8.01 11.06 -17.48
C SER A 461 7.22 11.37 -16.20
N ALA A 462 7.87 11.40 -15.03
CA ALA A 462 7.25 11.74 -13.76
C ALA A 462 7.41 13.23 -13.45
N GLN A 463 6.37 13.85 -12.90
CA GLN A 463 6.34 15.26 -12.49
C GLN A 463 5.63 15.40 -11.14
N LEU A 464 6.20 16.18 -10.23
CA LEU A 464 5.59 16.51 -8.95
C LEU A 464 5.62 18.02 -8.75
N LYS A 465 4.46 18.59 -8.40
CA LYS A 465 4.31 20.01 -8.07
C LYS A 465 3.56 20.15 -6.75
N ILE A 466 4.03 21.04 -5.89
CA ILE A 466 3.35 21.45 -4.66
C ILE A 466 3.03 22.94 -4.80
N PRO A 467 1.85 23.32 -5.32
CA PRO A 467 1.50 24.72 -5.53
C PRO A 467 1.53 25.51 -4.21
N ALA A 468 0.98 24.94 -3.16
CA ALA A 468 1.06 25.43 -1.79
C ALA A 468 0.68 24.30 -0.83
N LEU A 469 1.44 24.17 0.25
CA LEU A 469 1.16 23.29 1.39
C LEU A 469 1.36 24.13 2.66
N ALA A 470 0.26 24.49 3.31
CA ALA A 470 0.25 25.28 4.54
C ALA A 470 0.44 24.38 5.76
N PHE A 471 1.13 24.93 6.76
CA PHE A 471 1.34 24.34 8.08
C PHE A 471 0.73 25.26 9.12
N SER A 472 0.08 24.69 10.14
CA SER A 472 -0.41 25.48 11.27
C SER A 472 -0.32 24.68 12.58
N PRO A 473 0.01 25.30 13.72
CA PRO A 473 0.06 24.62 15.01
C PRO A 473 -1.32 24.09 15.44
N THR A 474 -1.34 23.00 16.23
CA THR A 474 -2.57 22.46 16.82
C THR A 474 -2.75 22.86 18.29
N ARG A 475 -4.00 22.82 18.80
CA ARG A 475 -4.31 23.17 20.20
C ARG A 475 -3.62 22.27 21.24
N HIS A 476 -3.41 20.99 20.91
CA HIS A 476 -2.74 20.02 21.77
C HIS A 476 -1.22 19.90 21.47
N GLY A 477 -0.75 20.72 20.52
CA GLY A 477 0.61 20.69 19.98
C GLY A 477 0.81 19.67 18.85
N GLY A 478 1.78 19.97 18.00
CA GLY A 478 1.94 19.34 16.69
C GLY A 478 1.51 20.29 15.57
N THR A 479 1.56 19.83 14.32
CA THR A 479 1.37 20.65 13.12
C THR A 479 0.27 20.06 12.24
N ASN A 480 -0.78 20.84 11.93
CA ASN A 480 -1.71 20.53 10.85
C ASN A 480 -1.06 20.83 9.50
N ILE A 481 -1.45 20.06 8.49
CA ILE A 481 -1.02 20.19 7.10
C ILE A 481 -2.29 20.35 6.26
N ASP A 482 -2.30 21.35 5.37
CA ASP A 482 -3.38 21.55 4.41
C ASP A 482 -2.83 22.06 3.07
N GLY A 483 -3.30 21.53 1.94
CA GLY A 483 -2.86 21.99 0.62
C GLY A 483 -3.17 21.00 -0.50
N ARG A 484 -2.37 21.04 -1.56
CA ARG A 484 -2.56 20.17 -2.72
C ARG A 484 -1.24 19.74 -3.34
N ILE A 485 -1.21 18.50 -3.82
CA ILE A 485 -0.13 17.95 -4.64
C ILE A 485 -0.68 17.66 -6.04
N ILE A 486 0.12 17.94 -7.07
CA ILE A 486 -0.17 17.55 -8.46
C ILE A 486 0.93 16.61 -8.92
N LEU A 487 0.54 15.42 -9.38
CA LEU A 487 1.43 14.32 -9.71
C LEU A 487 1.13 13.78 -11.12
N THR A 488 2.18 13.57 -11.89
CA THR A 488 2.17 12.77 -13.11
C THR A 488 3.27 11.72 -12.97
N GLY A 489 3.04 10.48 -13.39
CA GLY A 489 4.06 9.44 -13.27
C GLY A 489 3.61 8.08 -13.78
N PRO A 490 4.54 7.11 -13.85
CA PRO A 490 4.24 5.78 -14.37
C PRO A 490 3.29 5.00 -13.45
N VAL A 491 2.40 4.21 -14.05
CA VAL A 491 1.53 3.23 -13.36
C VAL A 491 1.52 1.96 -14.21
N GLY A 492 2.07 0.87 -13.68
CA GLY A 492 2.21 -0.38 -14.45
C GLY A 492 3.08 -0.16 -15.70
N ASP A 493 2.53 -0.51 -16.85
CA ASP A 493 3.10 -0.29 -18.19
C ASP A 493 2.70 1.06 -18.82
N GLY A 494 2.01 1.91 -18.05
CA GLY A 494 1.39 3.14 -18.49
C GLY A 494 1.81 4.40 -17.73
N GLN A 495 0.98 5.44 -17.83
CA GLN A 495 1.17 6.74 -17.19
C GLN A 495 -0.16 7.31 -16.67
N LEU A 496 -0.11 7.81 -15.44
CA LEU A 496 -1.14 8.63 -14.82
C LEU A 496 -0.75 10.11 -14.95
N THR A 497 -1.63 10.95 -15.48
CA THR A 497 -1.37 12.37 -15.71
C THR A 497 -2.27 13.26 -14.87
N GLY A 498 -1.68 14.25 -14.20
CA GLY A 498 -2.40 15.31 -13.51
C GLY A 498 -3.23 14.83 -12.31
N LEU A 499 -2.77 13.82 -11.57
CA LEU A 499 -3.37 13.40 -10.31
C LEU A 499 -3.28 14.55 -9.30
N GLN A 500 -4.43 15.09 -8.92
CA GLN A 500 -4.59 16.11 -7.90
C GLN A 500 -4.99 15.44 -6.58
N VAL A 501 -4.12 15.59 -5.58
CA VAL A 501 -4.33 15.07 -4.23
C VAL A 501 -4.48 16.26 -3.29
N PRO A 502 -5.69 16.57 -2.79
CA PRO A 502 -5.85 17.52 -1.71
C PRO A 502 -5.28 16.90 -0.43
N VAL A 503 -4.21 17.50 0.10
CA VAL A 503 -3.52 17.03 1.31
C VAL A 503 -4.11 17.72 2.51
N SER A 504 -4.65 16.95 3.45
CA SER A 504 -5.10 17.46 4.74
C SER A 504 -4.69 16.48 5.83
N GLY A 505 -4.28 16.96 7.01
CA GLY A 505 -3.88 16.07 8.09
C GLY A 505 -3.17 16.76 9.23
N ASN A 506 -2.58 15.97 10.13
CA ASN A 506 -1.77 16.48 11.22
C ASN A 506 -0.62 15.53 11.56
N ILE A 507 0.46 16.13 12.07
CA ILE A 507 1.60 15.45 12.69
C ILE A 507 1.57 15.81 14.18
N SER A 508 1.60 14.81 15.06
CA SER A 508 1.62 14.96 16.51
C SER A 508 3.03 15.36 17.00
N ARG A 509 3.16 15.74 18.28
CA ARG A 509 4.47 16.03 18.88
C ARG A 509 5.42 14.83 18.87
N ASN A 510 4.88 13.61 18.84
CA ASN A 510 5.66 12.37 18.88
C ASN A 510 6.06 11.88 17.47
N GLY A 511 5.69 12.63 16.42
CA GLY A 511 5.95 12.27 15.02
C GLY A 511 4.89 11.37 14.38
N ASP A 512 3.85 10.96 15.12
CA ASP A 512 2.72 10.24 14.55
C ASP A 512 1.94 11.14 13.60
N PHE A 513 1.44 10.60 12.50
CA PHE A 513 0.72 11.39 11.50
C PHE A 513 -0.60 10.73 11.08
N ALA A 514 -1.57 11.58 10.77
CA ALA A 514 -2.88 11.20 10.26
C ALA A 514 -3.27 12.11 9.09
N LEU A 515 -3.41 11.55 7.89
CA LEU A 515 -3.79 12.27 6.67
C LEU A 515 -5.16 11.85 6.18
N PHE A 516 -5.89 12.82 5.63
CA PHE A 516 -7.23 12.69 5.07
C PHE A 516 -8.21 12.14 6.13
N ARG A 517 -8.34 12.88 7.23
CA ARG A 517 -9.27 12.62 8.34
C ARG A 517 -10.75 12.81 7.97
N GLN A 518 -10.99 13.37 6.80
CA GLN A 518 -12.30 13.57 6.18
C GLN A 518 -12.26 13.02 4.75
N CYS A 519 -13.43 12.89 4.13
CA CYS A 519 -13.49 12.48 2.74
C CYS A 519 -12.81 13.50 1.82
N ILE A 520 -12.01 13.02 0.87
CA ILE A 520 -11.32 13.81 -0.14
C ILE A 520 -11.83 13.44 -1.53
N ASN A 521 -11.78 14.40 -2.46
CA ASN A 521 -12.01 14.15 -3.88
C ASN A 521 -10.66 14.07 -4.59
N LEU A 522 -10.29 12.87 -5.03
CA LEU A 522 -9.15 12.65 -5.91
C LEU A 522 -9.58 12.86 -7.35
N GLN A 523 -8.72 13.51 -8.14
CA GLN A 523 -8.99 13.75 -9.55
C GLN A 523 -7.74 13.48 -10.37
N PHE A 524 -7.86 12.88 -11.55
CA PHE A 524 -6.77 12.79 -12.51
C PHE A 524 -7.25 13.19 -13.91
N ALA A 525 -6.34 13.67 -14.76
CA ALA A 525 -6.68 14.15 -16.09
C ALA A 525 -6.76 13.02 -17.12
N SER A 526 -5.86 12.04 -17.03
CA SER A 526 -5.94 10.82 -17.84
C SER A 526 -5.12 9.68 -17.24
N LEU A 527 -5.55 8.45 -17.48
CA LEU A 527 -4.78 7.23 -17.26
C LEU A 527 -4.58 6.54 -18.61
N ARG A 528 -3.35 6.18 -18.97
CA ARG A 528 -3.06 5.46 -20.22
C ARG A 528 -2.13 4.29 -19.93
N THR A 529 -2.55 3.08 -20.26
CA THR A 529 -1.74 1.84 -20.22
C THR A 529 -1.65 1.25 -21.63
N SER A 530 -1.04 0.07 -21.82
CA SER A 530 -1.01 -0.57 -23.15
C SER A 530 -2.39 -0.94 -23.68
N SER A 531 -3.34 -1.24 -22.79
CA SER A 531 -4.68 -1.72 -23.12
C SER A 531 -5.78 -0.70 -22.81
N LEU A 532 -5.63 0.13 -21.77
CA LEU A 532 -6.67 1.02 -21.26
C LEU A 532 -6.29 2.49 -21.47
N THR A 533 -7.22 3.29 -21.99
CA THR A 533 -7.17 4.75 -21.88
C THR A 533 -8.39 5.24 -21.14
N ALA A 534 -8.21 6.07 -20.13
CA ALA A 534 -9.30 6.71 -19.39
C ALA A 534 -9.10 8.23 -19.37
N GLY A 535 -10.21 8.94 -19.50
CA GLY A 535 -10.25 10.39 -19.47
C GLY A 535 -10.20 10.97 -18.04
N PRO A 536 -10.61 12.24 -17.89
CA PRO A 536 -10.70 12.89 -16.59
C PRO A 536 -11.64 12.10 -15.66
N THR A 537 -11.15 11.74 -14.48
CA THR A 537 -11.89 10.92 -13.51
C THR A 537 -11.79 11.55 -12.13
N SER A 538 -12.89 11.50 -11.38
CA SER A 538 -12.98 11.97 -9.99
C SER A 538 -13.52 10.87 -9.09
N ALA A 539 -12.87 10.65 -7.95
CA ALA A 539 -13.29 9.66 -6.96
C ALA A 539 -13.30 10.28 -5.55
N ARG A 540 -14.40 10.09 -4.81
CA ARG A 540 -14.49 10.52 -3.41
C ARG A 540 -14.01 9.38 -2.51
N LEU A 541 -12.89 9.57 -1.83
CA LEU A 541 -12.35 8.63 -0.85
C LEU A 541 -12.63 9.13 0.56
N CYS A 542 -13.10 8.25 1.42
CA CYS A 542 -13.43 8.49 2.83
C CYS A 542 -12.58 7.57 3.72
N PRO A 543 -12.23 7.99 4.95
CA PRO A 543 -11.49 7.13 5.88
C PRO A 543 -12.34 5.95 6.37
N GLN A 544 -11.72 4.78 6.55
CA GLN A 544 -12.36 3.64 7.25
C GLN A 544 -12.30 3.76 8.78
N GLY A 545 -11.46 4.67 9.30
CA GLY A 545 -11.27 4.92 10.73
C GLY A 545 -11.05 6.40 11.01
N SER A 546 -10.02 6.74 11.78
CA SER A 546 -9.71 8.14 12.13
C SER A 546 -9.13 8.95 10.97
N ALA A 547 -8.52 8.29 9.97
CA ALA A 547 -7.94 8.89 8.77
C ALA A 547 -7.73 7.83 7.67
N ILE A 548 -7.52 8.26 6.41
CA ILE A 548 -7.19 7.31 5.31
C ILE A 548 -5.77 6.80 5.46
N VAL A 549 -4.83 7.68 5.79
CA VAL A 549 -3.42 7.30 6.03
C VAL A 549 -3.07 7.63 7.47
N THR A 550 -2.56 6.65 8.20
CA THR A 550 -2.06 6.82 9.56
C THR A 550 -0.67 6.21 9.66
N GLY A 551 0.25 6.86 10.35
CA GLY A 551 1.56 6.28 10.61
C GLY A 551 2.15 6.69 11.94
N SER A 552 3.00 5.82 12.47
CA SER A 552 3.82 6.03 13.66
C SER A 552 5.22 5.50 13.41
N GLY A 553 6.11 5.59 14.39
CA GLY A 553 7.45 4.98 14.31
C GLY A 553 7.45 3.46 14.02
N ALA A 554 6.30 2.78 14.10
CA ALA A 554 6.12 1.35 13.86
C ALA A 554 5.64 0.97 12.45
N GLY A 555 5.20 1.93 11.61
CA GLY A 555 4.75 1.65 10.24
C GLY A 555 3.66 2.59 9.72
N VAL A 556 3.23 2.36 8.47
CA VAL A 556 2.18 3.12 7.79
C VAL A 556 1.00 2.22 7.47
N ASN A 557 -0.21 2.66 7.78
CA ASN A 557 -1.46 2.00 7.45
C ASN A 557 -2.28 2.89 6.50
N ILE A 558 -2.89 2.28 5.48
CA ILE A 558 -3.76 2.95 4.51
C ILE A 558 -5.08 2.18 4.44
N ALA A 559 -6.19 2.88 4.69
CA ALA A 559 -7.53 2.31 4.69
C ALA A 559 -8.57 3.35 4.24
N ALA A 560 -9.19 3.14 3.09
CA ALA A 560 -10.14 4.05 2.46
C ALA A 560 -11.40 3.32 2.00
N ASN A 561 -12.54 4.03 1.99
CA ASN A 561 -13.77 3.63 1.33
C ASN A 561 -14.16 4.67 0.29
N ALA A 562 -14.72 4.26 -0.84
CA ALA A 562 -15.43 5.12 -1.78
C ALA A 562 -16.90 4.69 -1.84
N PRO A 563 -17.87 5.62 -1.82
CA PRO A 563 -19.29 5.25 -1.94
C PRO A 563 -19.64 4.73 -3.35
N SER A 564 -18.90 5.20 -4.35
CA SER A 564 -19.03 4.78 -5.75
C SER A 564 -17.75 5.14 -6.51
N LEU A 565 -17.45 4.40 -7.56
CA LEU A 565 -16.42 4.74 -8.55
C LEU A 565 -17.07 4.78 -9.93
N LYS A 566 -16.66 5.72 -10.77
CA LYS A 566 -16.98 5.73 -12.20
C LYS A 566 -15.72 6.04 -12.98
N LEU A 567 -15.41 5.18 -13.95
CA LEU A 567 -14.27 5.31 -14.85
C LEU A 567 -14.77 5.15 -16.28
N ASP A 568 -14.72 6.24 -17.04
CA ASP A 568 -15.05 6.24 -18.46
C ASP A 568 -13.73 6.25 -19.28
N GLY A 569 -13.65 5.36 -20.26
CA GLY A 569 -12.44 5.13 -21.04
C GLY A 569 -12.67 4.33 -22.31
N ALA A 570 -11.62 3.69 -22.79
CA ALA A 570 -11.62 2.81 -23.94
C ALA A 570 -10.52 1.74 -23.81
N VAL A 571 -10.81 0.54 -24.29
CA VAL A 571 -9.83 -0.52 -24.52
C VAL A 571 -9.52 -0.57 -26.02
N GLY A 572 -8.31 -0.20 -26.41
CA GLY A 572 -8.01 0.04 -27.83
C GLY A 572 -8.86 1.17 -28.42
N LYS A 573 -9.80 0.84 -29.31
CA LYS A 573 -10.80 1.79 -29.87
C LYS A 573 -12.21 1.61 -29.28
N THR A 574 -12.39 0.59 -28.45
CA THR A 574 -13.71 0.17 -27.95
C THR A 574 -14.04 0.94 -26.67
N PRO A 575 -15.15 1.70 -26.61
CA PRO A 575 -15.56 2.41 -25.40
C PRO A 575 -15.71 1.45 -24.21
N LEU A 576 -15.26 1.90 -23.04
CA LEU A 576 -15.34 1.19 -21.76
C LEU A 576 -15.93 2.11 -20.70
N ALA A 577 -16.94 1.65 -19.99
CA ALA A 577 -17.40 2.28 -18.75
C ALA A 577 -17.35 1.25 -17.61
N ILE A 578 -16.70 1.62 -16.52
CA ILE A 578 -16.69 0.84 -15.27
C ILE A 578 -17.34 1.69 -14.19
N THR A 579 -18.38 1.17 -13.56
CA THR A 579 -18.99 1.77 -12.37
C THR A 579 -18.95 0.79 -11.20
N SER A 580 -18.91 1.30 -9.98
CA SER A 580 -19.10 0.50 -8.77
C SER A 580 -19.97 1.24 -7.77
N GLY A 581 -20.67 0.49 -6.93
CA GLY A 581 -21.18 0.94 -5.64
C GLY A 581 -20.05 1.08 -4.61
N ALA A 582 -20.35 0.71 -3.36
CA ALA A 582 -19.41 0.86 -2.25
C ALA A 582 -18.12 0.05 -2.49
N LEU A 583 -16.98 0.74 -2.38
CA LEU A 583 -15.64 0.17 -2.54
C LEU A 583 -14.86 0.39 -1.26
N GLY A 584 -14.34 -0.66 -0.67
CA GLY A 584 -13.40 -0.62 0.45
C GLY A 584 -12.00 -1.06 0.01
N PHE A 585 -10.98 -0.34 0.47
CA PHE A 585 -9.58 -0.65 0.24
C PHE A 585 -8.80 -0.54 1.54
N SER A 586 -7.97 -1.52 1.85
CA SER A 586 -6.93 -1.37 2.87
C SER A 586 -5.70 -2.20 2.53
N LEU A 587 -4.52 -1.76 2.96
CA LEU A 587 -3.28 -2.53 2.77
C LEU A 587 -3.33 -3.91 3.44
N ALA A 588 -4.09 -4.05 4.53
CA ALA A 588 -4.18 -5.30 5.30
C ALA A 588 -5.22 -6.28 4.74
N LYS A 589 -6.37 -5.80 4.26
CA LYS A 589 -7.50 -6.64 3.83
C LYS A 589 -7.71 -6.68 2.32
N GLY A 590 -7.00 -5.86 1.54
CA GLY A 590 -7.19 -5.75 0.10
C GLY A 590 -8.34 -4.82 -0.30
N LEU A 591 -8.90 -5.07 -1.47
CA LEU A 591 -10.02 -4.39 -2.11
C LEU A 591 -11.30 -5.23 -2.00
N THR A 592 -12.43 -4.57 -1.80
CA THR A 592 -13.77 -5.15 -1.97
C THR A 592 -14.64 -4.09 -2.62
N ALA A 593 -15.29 -4.40 -3.73
CA ALA A 593 -16.19 -3.52 -4.44
C ALA A 593 -17.55 -4.19 -4.60
N GLN A 594 -18.61 -3.43 -4.36
CA GLN A 594 -20.00 -3.86 -4.53
C GLN A 594 -20.56 -3.27 -5.82
N ASP A 595 -21.54 -3.96 -6.41
CA ASP A 595 -22.30 -3.51 -7.59
C ASP A 595 -21.39 -3.02 -8.72
N VAL A 596 -20.41 -3.83 -9.10
CA VAL A 596 -19.44 -3.49 -10.15
C VAL A 596 -20.06 -3.78 -11.51
N SER A 597 -20.26 -2.74 -12.31
CA SER A 597 -20.76 -2.85 -13.68
C SER A 597 -19.65 -2.48 -14.67
N VAL A 598 -19.42 -3.37 -15.63
CA VAL A 598 -18.53 -3.15 -16.77
C VAL A 598 -19.37 -3.14 -18.04
N ARG A 599 -19.16 -2.13 -18.87
CA ARG A 599 -19.79 -1.97 -20.19
C ARG A 599 -18.68 -1.75 -21.21
N LEU A 600 -18.62 -2.61 -22.23
CA LEU A 600 -17.58 -2.60 -23.26
C LEU A 600 -18.22 -2.69 -24.64
N GLY A 601 -18.04 -1.68 -25.48
CA GLY A 601 -18.62 -1.61 -26.83
C GLY A 601 -19.62 -0.47 -27.02
N ALA A 602 -20.23 -0.41 -28.21
CA ALA A 602 -21.34 0.50 -28.54
C ALA A 602 -22.68 -0.15 -28.14
N ASP A 603 -23.74 0.65 -28.01
CA ASP A 603 -25.05 0.20 -27.47
C ASP A 603 -25.67 -0.98 -28.24
N ASP A 604 -25.43 -1.06 -29.55
CA ASP A 604 -25.93 -2.10 -30.46
C ASP A 604 -25.09 -3.38 -30.47
N SER A 605 -23.94 -3.41 -29.78
CA SER A 605 -23.04 -4.56 -29.68
C SER A 605 -22.32 -4.62 -28.32
N MET A 606 -22.99 -4.19 -27.25
CA MET A 606 -22.37 -3.97 -25.94
C MET A 606 -22.19 -5.28 -25.17
N THR A 607 -20.96 -5.56 -24.77
CA THR A 607 -20.66 -6.55 -23.73
C THR A 607 -20.91 -5.94 -22.36
N ARG A 608 -21.71 -6.60 -21.54
CA ARG A 608 -22.02 -6.21 -20.15
C ARG A 608 -21.58 -7.30 -19.18
N LEU A 609 -21.03 -6.87 -18.05
CA LEU A 609 -20.75 -7.72 -16.90
C LEU A 609 -21.14 -6.93 -15.64
N ASP A 610 -22.04 -7.46 -14.85
CA ASP A 610 -22.52 -6.90 -13.59
C ASP A 610 -22.16 -7.88 -12.48
N MET A 611 -21.44 -7.44 -11.46
CA MET A 611 -20.93 -8.25 -10.36
C MET A 611 -21.47 -7.70 -9.04
N ALA A 612 -22.12 -8.54 -8.22
CA ALA A 612 -22.60 -8.12 -6.91
C ALA A 612 -21.42 -7.80 -5.97
N VAL A 613 -20.40 -8.67 -5.96
CA VAL A 613 -19.16 -8.46 -5.20
C VAL A 613 -17.95 -8.82 -6.05
N LEU A 614 -16.95 -7.92 -6.02
CA LEU A 614 -15.61 -8.15 -6.52
C LEU A 614 -14.61 -7.91 -5.39
N SER A 615 -13.85 -8.92 -5.00
CA SER A 615 -12.78 -8.80 -4.00
C SER A 615 -11.40 -9.01 -4.62
N ALA A 616 -10.37 -8.38 -4.05
CA ALA A 616 -8.97 -8.59 -4.41
C ALA A 616 -8.06 -8.47 -3.18
N ALA A 617 -7.24 -9.46 -2.88
CA ALA A 617 -6.15 -9.37 -1.92
C ALA A 617 -4.83 -9.05 -2.62
N PHE A 618 -4.03 -8.15 -2.04
CA PHE A 618 -2.75 -7.73 -2.60
C PHE A 618 -1.60 -8.44 -1.88
N GLY A 619 -0.89 -9.32 -2.59
CA GLY A 619 0.29 -10.03 -2.10
C GLY A 619 1.39 -10.10 -3.15
N LYS A 620 2.15 -11.21 -3.20
CA LYS A 620 3.08 -11.49 -4.31
C LYS A 620 2.33 -11.67 -5.64
N THR A 621 1.12 -12.21 -5.56
CA THR A 621 0.12 -12.27 -6.62
C THR A 621 -1.12 -11.52 -6.16
N ILE A 622 -1.95 -11.06 -7.11
CA ILE A 622 -3.26 -10.47 -6.78
C ILE A 622 -4.27 -11.58 -6.99
N ASN A 623 -5.05 -11.92 -5.97
CA ASN A 623 -6.07 -12.96 -6.03
C ASN A 623 -7.39 -12.44 -5.44
N GLY A 624 -8.51 -13.01 -5.85
CA GLY A 624 -9.80 -12.49 -5.45
C GLY A 624 -10.95 -13.40 -5.81
N ARG A 625 -12.17 -12.91 -5.56
CA ARG A 625 -13.41 -13.64 -5.81
C ARG A 625 -14.44 -12.73 -6.49
N ILE A 626 -15.21 -13.31 -7.40
CA ILE A 626 -16.41 -12.73 -8.03
C ILE A 626 -17.61 -13.49 -7.48
N GLU A 627 -18.66 -12.77 -7.07
CA GLU A 627 -19.91 -13.34 -6.57
C GLU A 627 -21.12 -12.70 -7.23
N GLY A 628 -22.14 -13.52 -7.51
CA GLY A 628 -23.44 -13.07 -8.02
C GLY A 628 -23.34 -12.29 -9.33
N ALA A 629 -22.41 -12.65 -10.22
CA ALA A 629 -22.19 -11.91 -11.45
C ALA A 629 -23.12 -12.38 -12.58
N SER A 630 -23.46 -11.47 -13.49
CA SER A 630 -24.25 -11.73 -14.68
C SER A 630 -23.66 -10.96 -15.86
N GLY A 631 -23.81 -11.49 -17.07
CA GLY A 631 -23.22 -10.87 -18.24
C GLY A 631 -23.84 -11.30 -19.55
N LYS A 632 -23.53 -10.54 -20.59
CA LYS A 632 -23.88 -10.81 -21.98
C LYS A 632 -22.74 -10.36 -22.87
N VAL A 633 -22.40 -11.15 -23.88
CA VAL A 633 -21.38 -10.81 -24.87
C VAL A 633 -22.07 -10.27 -26.13
N ALA A 634 -21.91 -8.97 -26.40
CA ALA A 634 -22.43 -8.29 -27.58
C ALA A 634 -23.86 -8.77 -28.00
N ASN A 635 -23.99 -9.26 -29.24
CA ASN A 635 -25.25 -9.71 -29.83
C ASN A 635 -25.45 -11.23 -29.78
N VAL A 636 -24.66 -11.95 -28.97
CA VAL A 636 -24.90 -13.38 -28.74
C VAL A 636 -26.21 -13.51 -27.95
N PRO A 637 -27.21 -14.27 -28.42
CA PRO A 637 -28.53 -14.39 -27.79
C PRO A 637 -28.51 -15.36 -26.59
N LEU A 638 -27.49 -15.25 -25.75
CA LEU A 638 -27.28 -16.06 -24.55
C LEU A 638 -26.90 -15.15 -23.37
N LEU A 639 -27.52 -15.39 -22.23
CA LEU A 639 -27.30 -14.68 -20.97
C LEU A 639 -26.48 -15.59 -20.03
N MET A 640 -25.46 -15.02 -19.41
CA MET A 640 -24.70 -15.67 -18.33
C MET A 640 -25.18 -15.11 -17.01
N GLU A 641 -25.57 -15.97 -16.09
CA GLU A 641 -26.13 -15.63 -14.78
C GLU A 641 -25.41 -16.42 -13.68
N GLN A 642 -25.50 -15.96 -12.42
CA GLN A 642 -24.92 -16.64 -11.26
C GLN A 642 -23.43 -17.00 -11.43
N ILE A 643 -22.67 -16.10 -12.05
CA ILE A 643 -21.23 -16.27 -12.23
C ILE A 643 -20.56 -16.10 -10.87
N GLU A 644 -19.88 -17.16 -10.41
CA GLU A 644 -19.16 -17.18 -9.14
C GLU A 644 -17.80 -17.86 -9.33
N GLY A 645 -16.74 -17.33 -8.73
CA GLY A 645 -15.43 -17.95 -8.92
C GLY A 645 -14.27 -17.18 -8.30
N ASP A 646 -13.16 -17.88 -8.17
CA ASP A 646 -11.91 -17.29 -7.74
C ASP A 646 -11.14 -16.82 -8.98
N TRP A 647 -10.43 -15.70 -8.84
CA TRP A 647 -9.58 -15.16 -9.89
C TRP A 647 -8.21 -14.80 -9.36
N ARG A 648 -7.22 -14.77 -10.25
CA ARG A 648 -5.86 -14.36 -9.95
C ARG A 648 -5.26 -13.59 -11.11
N TYR A 649 -4.41 -12.62 -10.79
CA TYR A 649 -3.59 -11.90 -11.73
C TYR A 649 -2.11 -12.18 -11.43
N GLU A 650 -1.45 -12.88 -12.36
CA GLU A 650 -0.05 -13.29 -12.24
C GLU A 650 0.64 -13.22 -13.59
N ASN A 651 1.91 -12.80 -13.61
CA ASN A 651 2.72 -12.71 -14.83
C ASN A 651 2.09 -11.91 -16.00
N GLY A 652 1.23 -10.92 -15.69
CA GLY A 652 0.54 -10.12 -16.70
C GLY A 652 -0.75 -10.75 -17.25
N GLN A 653 -1.20 -11.88 -16.70
CA GLN A 653 -2.40 -12.59 -17.13
C GLN A 653 -3.45 -12.62 -16.03
N PHE A 654 -4.71 -12.39 -16.40
CA PHE A 654 -5.89 -12.63 -15.58
C PHE A 654 -6.39 -14.05 -15.83
N LEU A 655 -6.52 -14.84 -14.76
CA LEU A 655 -7.02 -16.21 -14.79
C LEU A 655 -8.20 -16.31 -13.82
N ALA A 656 -9.30 -16.91 -14.26
CA ALA A 656 -10.45 -17.17 -13.39
C ALA A 656 -10.92 -18.61 -13.52
N ASP A 657 -11.30 -19.18 -12.37
CA ASP A 657 -11.91 -20.49 -12.24
C ASP A 657 -13.32 -20.26 -11.66
N ALA A 658 -14.36 -20.47 -12.47
CA ALA A 658 -15.72 -20.04 -12.18
C ALA A 658 -16.79 -21.09 -12.49
N SER A 659 -17.95 -20.94 -11.85
CA SER A 659 -19.22 -21.53 -12.23
C SER A 659 -20.16 -20.47 -12.80
N LEU A 660 -21.08 -20.87 -13.67
CA LEU A 660 -22.11 -20.00 -14.24
C LEU A 660 -23.33 -20.80 -14.70
N LEU A 661 -24.45 -20.09 -14.84
CA LEU A 661 -25.66 -20.53 -15.54
C LEU A 661 -25.73 -19.84 -16.90
N VAL A 662 -26.04 -20.57 -17.96
CA VAL A 662 -26.32 -20.04 -19.30
C VAL A 662 -27.80 -20.19 -19.61
N ARG A 663 -28.45 -19.11 -20.06
CA ARG A 663 -29.86 -19.08 -20.43
C ARG A 663 -30.06 -18.42 -21.80
N ASP A 664 -31.07 -18.85 -22.54
CA ASP A 664 -31.45 -18.19 -23.79
C ASP A 664 -32.04 -16.79 -23.53
N GLU A 665 -31.73 -15.82 -24.39
CA GLU A 665 -32.29 -14.47 -24.31
C GLU A 665 -33.72 -14.40 -24.88
N GLN A 666 -34.12 -15.33 -25.74
CA GLN A 666 -35.40 -15.29 -26.43
C GLN A 666 -36.60 -15.43 -25.45
N PRO A 667 -37.71 -14.70 -25.65
CA PRO A 667 -38.91 -14.81 -24.80
C PRO A 667 -39.53 -16.20 -24.78
N VAL A 668 -39.48 -16.90 -25.91
CA VAL A 668 -39.77 -18.33 -26.02
C VAL A 668 -38.42 -19.05 -26.02
N GLU A 669 -38.12 -19.75 -24.94
CA GLU A 669 -36.83 -20.41 -24.75
C GLU A 669 -36.59 -21.44 -25.88
N ARG A 670 -35.52 -21.29 -26.68
CA ARG A 670 -35.10 -22.37 -27.61
C ARG A 670 -34.37 -23.47 -26.87
N PHE A 671 -33.64 -23.09 -25.81
CA PHE A 671 -32.86 -23.98 -24.97
C PHE A 671 -33.22 -23.77 -23.51
N ARG A 672 -33.32 -24.87 -22.76
CA ARG A 672 -33.42 -24.83 -21.31
C ARG A 672 -32.08 -24.35 -20.71
N PRO A 673 -32.09 -23.71 -19.53
CA PRO A 673 -30.86 -23.26 -18.89
C PRO A 673 -29.87 -24.41 -18.63
N LEU A 674 -28.59 -24.18 -18.88
CA LEU A 674 -27.50 -25.13 -18.61
C LEU A 674 -26.50 -24.52 -17.63
N ILE A 675 -25.87 -25.36 -16.80
CA ILE A 675 -24.83 -24.91 -15.86
C ILE A 675 -23.45 -25.31 -16.33
N SER A 676 -22.44 -24.55 -15.94
CA SER A 676 -21.03 -24.93 -16.02
C SER A 676 -20.37 -24.66 -14.67
N ASN A 677 -19.61 -25.63 -14.14
CA ASN A 677 -18.97 -25.51 -12.82
C ASN A 677 -17.44 -25.52 -12.91
N ASP A 678 -16.88 -25.50 -14.12
CA ASP A 678 -15.47 -25.67 -14.41
C ASP A 678 -14.99 -24.70 -15.50
N VAL A 679 -15.55 -23.50 -15.51
CA VAL A 679 -15.17 -22.45 -16.44
C VAL A 679 -13.77 -21.96 -16.10
N LYS A 680 -12.85 -22.13 -17.03
CA LYS A 680 -11.51 -21.56 -16.97
C LYS A 680 -11.41 -20.43 -17.97
N LEU A 681 -11.22 -19.21 -17.46
CA LEU A 681 -11.03 -18.02 -18.26
C LEU A 681 -9.58 -17.55 -18.17
N GLY A 682 -9.00 -17.20 -19.32
CA GLY A 682 -7.69 -16.55 -19.43
C GLY A 682 -7.79 -15.25 -20.21
N PHE A 683 -7.10 -14.22 -19.75
CA PHE A 683 -6.97 -12.94 -20.46
C PHE A 683 -5.59 -12.34 -20.27
N ASP A 684 -4.89 -12.04 -21.36
CA ASP A 684 -3.50 -11.53 -21.35
C ASP A 684 -3.37 -10.05 -21.76
N GLY A 685 -4.48 -9.32 -21.83
CA GLY A 685 -4.54 -7.95 -22.32
C GLY A 685 -5.00 -7.82 -23.77
N ASN A 686 -5.01 -8.90 -24.56
CA ASN A 686 -5.57 -8.92 -25.91
C ASN A 686 -6.39 -10.17 -26.22
N ASP A 687 -5.90 -11.34 -25.86
CA ASP A 687 -6.53 -12.62 -26.15
C ASP A 687 -7.31 -13.07 -24.91
N LEU A 688 -8.61 -13.28 -25.08
CA LEU A 688 -9.52 -13.86 -24.09
C LEU A 688 -9.80 -15.30 -24.52
N THR A 689 -9.59 -16.25 -23.62
CA THR A 689 -9.98 -17.65 -23.79
C THR A 689 -10.91 -18.08 -22.66
N ALA A 690 -11.89 -18.91 -22.96
CA ALA A 690 -12.72 -19.54 -21.94
C ALA A 690 -13.04 -20.98 -22.33
N THR A 691 -12.91 -21.92 -21.38
CA THR A 691 -13.26 -23.33 -21.59
C THR A 691 -14.14 -23.82 -20.45
N GLY A 692 -15.09 -24.72 -20.71
CA GLY A 692 -15.90 -25.35 -19.67
C GLY A 692 -16.85 -26.40 -20.22
N TRP A 693 -17.46 -27.18 -19.33
CA TRP A 693 -18.52 -28.14 -19.71
C TRP A 693 -19.89 -27.56 -19.39
N LEU A 694 -20.79 -27.57 -20.38
CA LEU A 694 -22.22 -27.34 -20.16
C LEU A 694 -22.88 -28.64 -19.69
N ARG A 695 -23.72 -28.53 -18.67
CA ARG A 695 -24.42 -29.64 -18.02
C ARG A 695 -25.88 -29.30 -17.81
N GLU A 696 -26.73 -30.30 -17.89
CA GLU A 696 -28.14 -30.16 -17.50
C GLU A 696 -28.22 -30.02 -15.95
N PRO A 697 -28.97 -29.02 -15.41
CA PRO A 697 -28.92 -28.68 -13.99
C PRO A 697 -29.34 -29.78 -13.01
N GLU A 698 -30.35 -30.59 -13.32
CA GLU A 698 -30.91 -31.57 -12.39
C GLU A 698 -30.11 -32.88 -12.37
N THR A 699 -29.77 -33.38 -13.55
CA THR A 699 -29.11 -34.67 -13.77
C THR A 699 -27.60 -34.55 -13.75
N LEU A 700 -27.04 -33.34 -13.91
CA LEU A 700 -25.62 -33.03 -14.07
C LEU A 700 -24.96 -33.71 -15.29
N THR A 701 -25.77 -34.18 -16.23
CA THR A 701 -25.31 -34.84 -17.45
C THR A 701 -24.52 -33.86 -18.31
N ALA A 702 -23.33 -34.26 -18.77
CA ALA A 702 -22.51 -33.44 -19.66
C ALA A 702 -23.16 -33.35 -21.04
N ILE A 703 -23.40 -32.13 -21.52
CA ILE A 703 -24.06 -31.87 -22.81
C ILE A 703 -23.03 -31.52 -23.87
N ALA A 704 -22.16 -30.54 -23.59
CA ALA A 704 -21.12 -30.13 -24.53
C ALA A 704 -19.91 -29.54 -23.82
N ALA A 705 -18.73 -29.75 -24.40
CA ALA A 705 -17.53 -28.99 -24.07
C ALA A 705 -17.47 -27.71 -24.90
N ILE A 706 -17.17 -26.60 -24.26
CA ILE A 706 -17.12 -25.27 -24.87
C ILE A 706 -15.66 -24.76 -24.88
N ASP A 707 -15.21 -24.24 -26.02
CA ASP A 707 -13.94 -23.51 -26.20
C ASP A 707 -14.22 -22.18 -26.88
N ILE A 708 -13.96 -21.09 -26.16
CA ILE A 708 -14.14 -19.72 -26.63
C ILE A 708 -12.76 -19.07 -26.76
N ALA A 709 -12.56 -18.36 -27.86
CA ALA A 709 -11.40 -17.48 -28.05
C ALA A 709 -11.84 -16.16 -28.66
N HIS A 710 -11.37 -15.03 -28.14
CA HIS A 710 -11.68 -13.70 -28.63
C HIS A 710 -10.44 -12.80 -28.60
N ARG A 711 -10.22 -12.01 -29.65
CA ARG A 711 -9.16 -11.00 -29.72
C ARG A 711 -9.73 -9.60 -29.65
N LEU A 712 -9.39 -8.85 -28.61
CA LEU A 712 -9.94 -7.51 -28.40
C LEU A 712 -9.52 -6.51 -29.50
N LYS A 713 -8.29 -6.59 -30.03
CA LYS A 713 -7.79 -5.65 -31.06
C LYS A 713 -8.55 -5.70 -32.38
N SER A 714 -8.97 -6.89 -32.83
CA SER A 714 -9.73 -7.07 -34.07
C SER A 714 -11.23 -7.22 -33.84
N SER A 715 -11.64 -7.37 -32.57
CA SER A 715 -13.02 -7.72 -32.20
C SER A 715 -13.51 -9.03 -32.83
N GLU A 716 -12.59 -9.92 -33.22
CA GLU A 716 -12.89 -11.23 -33.80
C GLU A 716 -12.92 -12.29 -32.70
N GLY A 717 -13.79 -13.27 -32.81
CA GLY A 717 -13.78 -14.42 -31.91
C GLY A 717 -14.50 -15.63 -32.48
N ARG A 718 -14.39 -16.73 -31.72
CA ARG A 718 -15.03 -18.00 -32.02
C ARG A 718 -15.51 -18.66 -30.73
N ALA A 719 -16.57 -19.45 -30.83
CA ALA A 719 -16.99 -20.42 -29.86
C ALA A 719 -17.13 -21.77 -30.56
N LEU A 720 -16.45 -22.78 -30.04
CA LEU A 720 -16.57 -24.17 -30.45
C LEU A 720 -17.37 -24.92 -29.40
N MET A 721 -18.28 -25.75 -29.87
CA MET A 721 -19.09 -26.65 -29.07
C MET A 721 -18.81 -28.07 -29.53
N ASP A 722 -18.36 -28.93 -28.62
CA ASP A 722 -18.08 -30.35 -28.87
C ASP A 722 -19.06 -31.21 -28.07
N VAL A 723 -19.96 -31.90 -28.79
CA VAL A 723 -20.91 -32.86 -28.24
C VAL A 723 -20.34 -34.25 -28.49
N GLN A 724 -19.54 -34.74 -27.55
CA GLN A 724 -18.81 -36.01 -27.72
C GLN A 724 -19.77 -37.21 -27.78
N SER A 725 -20.65 -37.32 -26.79
CA SER A 725 -21.61 -38.43 -26.66
C SER A 725 -22.77 -37.98 -25.78
N LEU A 726 -23.85 -37.52 -26.40
CA LEU A 726 -25.09 -37.15 -25.73
C LEU A 726 -26.07 -38.32 -25.79
N ILE A 727 -26.22 -39.01 -24.67
CA ILE A 727 -27.07 -40.21 -24.56
C ILE A 727 -28.43 -39.82 -24.00
N PHE A 728 -29.49 -40.01 -24.79
CA PHE A 728 -30.87 -39.91 -24.32
C PHE A 728 -31.34 -41.27 -23.79
N ASN A 729 -31.97 -41.26 -22.62
CA ASN A 729 -32.49 -42.41 -21.89
C ASN A 729 -33.43 -41.92 -20.77
N ASP A 730 -33.89 -42.82 -19.89
CA ASP A 730 -34.81 -42.47 -18.79
C ASP A 730 -34.32 -41.37 -17.84
N ARG A 731 -33.01 -41.05 -17.84
CA ARG A 731 -32.41 -39.96 -17.04
C ARG A 731 -32.39 -38.63 -17.78
N LEU A 732 -32.12 -38.63 -19.08
CA LEU A 732 -32.04 -37.42 -19.89
C LEU A 732 -32.93 -37.55 -21.14
N GLN A 733 -33.95 -36.71 -21.22
CA GLN A 733 -34.84 -36.60 -22.37
C GLN A 733 -34.66 -35.24 -23.09
N PRO A 734 -34.92 -35.14 -24.41
CA PRO A 734 -34.70 -33.92 -25.18
C PRO A 734 -35.44 -32.68 -24.64
N GLU A 735 -36.61 -32.85 -24.03
CA GLU A 735 -37.40 -31.76 -23.45
C GLU A 735 -36.70 -31.05 -22.27
N GLN A 736 -35.72 -31.71 -21.64
CA GLN A 736 -34.87 -31.11 -20.61
C GLN A 736 -33.80 -30.19 -21.20
N LEU A 737 -33.52 -30.28 -22.50
CA LEU A 737 -32.55 -29.43 -23.20
C LEU A 737 -33.23 -28.37 -24.08
N THR A 738 -34.39 -28.67 -24.64
CA THR A 738 -35.15 -27.75 -25.48
C THR A 738 -36.66 -27.99 -25.34
N PRO A 739 -37.48 -26.96 -25.12
CA PRO A 739 -38.93 -27.16 -25.11
C PRO A 739 -39.50 -27.47 -26.50
N LEU A 740 -38.73 -27.29 -27.58
CA LEU A 740 -39.19 -27.50 -28.97
C LEU A 740 -39.54 -28.97 -29.28
N THR A 741 -39.12 -29.93 -28.44
CA THR A 741 -39.48 -31.34 -28.60
C THR A 741 -40.79 -31.72 -27.92
N LEU A 742 -41.33 -30.86 -27.05
CA LEU A 742 -42.57 -31.12 -26.34
C LEU A 742 -43.72 -31.31 -27.32
N GLY A 743 -44.42 -32.45 -27.22
CA GLY A 743 -45.53 -32.80 -28.11
C GLY A 743 -45.13 -33.23 -29.53
N VAL A 744 -43.83 -33.26 -29.86
CA VAL A 744 -43.32 -33.72 -31.16
C VAL A 744 -42.72 -35.12 -31.05
N VAL A 745 -41.83 -35.30 -30.07
CA VAL A 745 -41.16 -36.57 -29.77
C VAL A 745 -41.14 -36.83 -28.26
N ALA A 746 -41.15 -38.10 -27.87
CA ALA A 746 -41.04 -38.54 -26.49
C ALA A 746 -40.30 -39.88 -26.40
N ASN A 747 -39.89 -40.28 -25.19
CA ASN A 747 -39.23 -41.57 -24.91
C ASN A 747 -38.02 -41.82 -25.83
N VAL A 748 -37.18 -40.80 -25.97
CA VAL A 748 -36.02 -40.86 -26.86
C VAL A 748 -34.92 -41.70 -26.22
N GLN A 749 -34.44 -42.68 -26.97
CA GLN A 749 -33.33 -43.56 -26.60
C GLN A 749 -32.31 -43.61 -27.71
N GLY A 750 -31.06 -43.24 -27.42
CA GLY A 750 -29.99 -43.26 -28.40
C GLY A 750 -28.90 -42.24 -28.11
N GLU A 751 -27.91 -42.19 -29.00
CA GLU A 751 -26.75 -41.32 -28.86
C GLU A 751 -26.71 -40.30 -30.01
N ILE A 752 -26.47 -39.04 -29.65
CA ILE A 752 -26.14 -37.97 -30.58
C ILE A 752 -24.71 -37.52 -30.33
N SER A 753 -23.94 -37.34 -31.39
CA SER A 753 -22.60 -36.73 -31.33
C SER A 753 -22.45 -35.68 -32.42
N GLY A 754 -21.61 -34.67 -32.21
CA GLY A 754 -21.46 -33.59 -33.18
C GLY A 754 -20.62 -32.44 -32.69
N ALA A 755 -20.49 -31.42 -33.53
CA ALA A 755 -19.80 -30.19 -33.19
C ALA A 755 -20.53 -28.98 -33.76
N GLY A 756 -20.49 -27.88 -33.02
CA GLY A 756 -20.96 -26.56 -33.42
C GLY A 756 -19.82 -25.55 -33.43
N ARG A 757 -19.95 -24.53 -34.28
CA ARG A 757 -19.03 -23.40 -34.35
C ARG A 757 -19.80 -22.11 -34.56
N ILE A 758 -19.50 -21.11 -33.74
CA ILE A 758 -19.98 -19.73 -33.89
C ILE A 758 -18.74 -18.86 -34.07
N ASP A 759 -18.71 -18.04 -35.12
CA ASP A 759 -17.70 -17.03 -35.39
C ASP A 759 -18.35 -15.65 -35.28
N TRP A 760 -17.63 -14.67 -34.73
CA TRP A 760 -18.04 -13.27 -34.73
C TRP A 760 -16.90 -12.33 -35.14
N ASP A 761 -17.25 -11.27 -35.86
CA ASP A 761 -16.37 -10.14 -36.20
C ASP A 761 -17.12 -8.80 -36.13
N ALA A 762 -16.44 -7.70 -36.43
CA ALA A 762 -16.96 -6.33 -36.34
C ALA A 762 -17.79 -5.88 -37.57
N SER A 763 -18.11 -6.77 -38.52
CA SER A 763 -18.92 -6.43 -39.70
C SER A 763 -20.42 -6.45 -39.40
N GLU A 764 -21.22 -5.83 -40.27
CA GLU A 764 -22.69 -5.68 -40.11
C GLU A 764 -23.42 -7.04 -40.04
N ASN A 765 -22.89 -8.08 -40.68
CA ASN A 765 -23.33 -9.48 -40.56
C ASN A 765 -22.25 -10.33 -39.86
N GLY A 766 -21.68 -9.79 -38.79
CA GLY A 766 -20.45 -10.33 -38.21
C GLY A 766 -20.59 -11.69 -37.54
N ILE A 767 -21.80 -12.13 -37.17
CA ILE A 767 -22.03 -13.44 -36.55
C ILE A 767 -22.36 -14.48 -37.62
N LYS A 768 -21.62 -15.59 -37.62
CA LYS A 768 -21.88 -16.77 -38.46
C LYS A 768 -21.85 -18.00 -37.59
N SER A 769 -22.77 -18.93 -37.80
CA SER A 769 -22.79 -20.17 -37.03
C SER A 769 -22.99 -21.39 -37.92
N THR A 770 -22.42 -22.52 -37.56
CA THR A 770 -22.52 -23.79 -38.29
C THR A 770 -22.52 -24.94 -37.30
N GLY A 771 -23.00 -26.11 -37.70
CA GLY A 771 -22.92 -27.30 -36.86
C GLY A 771 -23.20 -28.58 -37.64
N ALA A 772 -22.65 -29.69 -37.19
CA ALA A 772 -22.91 -31.01 -37.74
C ALA A 772 -23.17 -32.00 -36.60
N PHE A 773 -24.33 -32.63 -36.61
CA PHE A 773 -24.74 -33.59 -35.58
C PHE A 773 -25.21 -34.88 -36.22
N ARG A 774 -24.81 -36.01 -35.65
CA ARG A 774 -25.10 -37.33 -36.19
C ARG A 774 -25.71 -38.25 -35.14
N THR A 775 -26.50 -39.20 -35.61
CA THR A 775 -27.00 -40.34 -34.84
C THR A 775 -26.91 -41.60 -35.69
N HIS A 776 -26.64 -42.75 -35.05
CA HIS A 776 -26.50 -44.04 -35.71
C HIS A 776 -27.71 -44.97 -35.51
N GLY A 777 -28.70 -44.57 -34.72
CA GLY A 777 -29.84 -45.43 -34.41
C GLY A 777 -30.58 -44.97 -33.16
N LEU A 778 -31.38 -43.92 -33.30
CA LEU A 778 -32.18 -43.35 -32.23
C LEU A 778 -33.62 -43.90 -32.31
N ASN A 779 -34.15 -44.31 -31.17
CA ASN A 779 -35.51 -44.79 -31.02
C ASN A 779 -36.33 -43.68 -30.34
N LEU A 780 -37.53 -43.41 -30.84
CA LEU A 780 -38.40 -42.36 -30.30
C LEU A 780 -39.87 -42.69 -30.52
N ALA A 781 -40.74 -42.11 -29.71
CA ALA A 781 -42.17 -42.03 -29.97
C ALA A 781 -42.48 -40.68 -30.62
N ALA A 782 -42.91 -40.68 -31.88
CA ALA A 782 -43.38 -39.47 -32.57
C ALA A 782 -44.91 -39.39 -32.53
N ALA A 783 -45.46 -38.23 -32.85
CA ALA A 783 -46.92 -38.03 -32.94
C ALA A 783 -47.61 -38.99 -33.94
N PHE A 784 -46.90 -39.46 -34.95
CA PHE A 784 -47.38 -40.45 -35.92
C PHE A 784 -47.01 -41.89 -35.55
N GLY A 785 -46.50 -42.18 -34.36
CA GLY A 785 -46.17 -43.53 -33.89
C GLY A 785 -44.69 -43.77 -33.58
N PRO A 786 -44.33 -44.96 -33.07
CA PRO A 786 -42.96 -45.32 -32.74
C PRO A 786 -42.05 -45.35 -33.98
N VAL A 787 -40.82 -44.85 -33.80
CA VAL A 787 -39.74 -44.85 -34.80
C VAL A 787 -38.54 -45.56 -34.20
N THR A 788 -37.94 -46.49 -34.94
CA THR A 788 -36.72 -47.19 -34.52
C THR A 788 -35.59 -47.00 -35.52
N GLY A 789 -34.35 -47.00 -35.00
CA GLY A 789 -33.14 -46.94 -35.81
C GLY A 789 -33.01 -45.66 -36.65
N LEU A 790 -33.47 -44.51 -36.15
CA LEU A 790 -33.30 -43.22 -36.81
C LEU A 790 -31.80 -42.89 -36.90
N ALA A 791 -31.28 -42.78 -38.12
CA ALA A 791 -29.87 -42.57 -38.39
C ALA A 791 -29.66 -41.52 -39.49
N GLY A 792 -28.74 -40.59 -39.27
CA GLY A 792 -28.46 -39.51 -40.21
C GLY A 792 -27.49 -38.49 -39.64
N GLU A 793 -27.07 -37.56 -40.49
CA GLU A 793 -26.29 -36.39 -40.11
C GLU A 793 -27.04 -35.13 -40.56
N ILE A 794 -27.15 -34.16 -39.67
CA ILE A 794 -27.76 -32.85 -39.93
C ILE A 794 -26.66 -31.79 -39.95
N GLU A 795 -26.54 -31.08 -41.07
CA GLU A 795 -25.61 -29.95 -41.24
C GLU A 795 -26.35 -28.60 -41.22
N PHE A 796 -26.12 -27.82 -40.16
CA PHE A 796 -26.62 -26.47 -40.01
C PHE A 796 -25.73 -25.47 -40.76
N SER A 797 -26.35 -24.69 -41.66
CA SER A 797 -25.75 -23.49 -42.26
C SER A 797 -25.85 -22.27 -41.36
N ASP A 798 -26.80 -22.27 -40.43
CA ASP A 798 -26.90 -21.35 -39.29
C ASP A 798 -27.45 -22.12 -38.08
N LEU A 799 -26.58 -22.46 -37.13
CA LEU A 799 -26.93 -23.19 -35.91
C LEU A 799 -27.76 -22.33 -34.93
N LEU A 800 -27.55 -21.01 -34.89
CA LEU A 800 -28.29 -20.10 -34.01
C LEU A 800 -29.71 -19.87 -34.52
N ALA A 801 -29.91 -19.81 -35.84
CA ALA A 801 -31.23 -19.69 -36.47
C ALA A 801 -31.90 -21.06 -36.73
N LEU A 802 -31.20 -22.18 -36.50
CA LEU A 802 -31.62 -23.55 -36.79
C LEU A 802 -31.94 -23.80 -38.27
N GLU A 803 -31.10 -23.30 -39.17
CA GLU A 803 -31.24 -23.45 -40.62
C GLU A 803 -30.22 -24.45 -41.20
N THR A 804 -30.65 -25.25 -42.18
CA THR A 804 -29.77 -26.24 -42.86
C THR A 804 -29.68 -25.99 -44.36
N ARG A 805 -28.65 -26.58 -44.98
CA ARG A 805 -28.59 -26.71 -46.44
C ARG A 805 -29.68 -27.66 -46.96
N PRO A 806 -30.16 -27.50 -48.21
CA PRO A 806 -31.08 -28.45 -48.85
C PRO A 806 -30.46 -29.85 -48.98
N GLY A 807 -31.30 -30.88 -49.02
CA GLY A 807 -30.88 -32.25 -49.29
C GLY A 807 -30.31 -33.03 -48.10
N GLN A 808 -30.62 -32.68 -46.86
CA GLN A 808 -30.27 -33.49 -45.68
C GLN A 808 -30.98 -34.84 -45.78
N ILE A 809 -30.33 -35.95 -45.38
CA ILE A 809 -30.89 -37.31 -45.50
C ILE A 809 -31.04 -37.93 -44.11
N LEU A 810 -32.24 -38.46 -43.85
CA LEU A 810 -32.59 -39.21 -42.66
C LEU A 810 -33.00 -40.63 -43.05
N ASN A 811 -32.40 -41.64 -42.43
CA ASN A 811 -32.77 -43.05 -42.62
C ASN A 811 -33.53 -43.56 -41.38
N LEU A 812 -34.53 -44.39 -41.61
CA LEU A 812 -35.44 -44.92 -40.60
C LEU A 812 -35.55 -46.44 -40.78
N SER A 813 -35.21 -47.22 -39.76
CA SER A 813 -35.32 -48.69 -39.85
C SER A 813 -36.78 -49.13 -39.87
N GLU A 814 -37.60 -48.60 -38.95
CA GLU A 814 -39.04 -48.84 -38.88
C GLU A 814 -39.77 -47.56 -38.46
N VAL A 815 -40.93 -47.32 -39.07
CA VAL A 815 -41.92 -46.35 -38.61
C VAL A 815 -43.27 -47.05 -38.54
N ASN A 816 -43.97 -46.93 -37.41
CA ASN A 816 -45.22 -47.65 -37.20
C ASN A 816 -46.37 -46.73 -36.75
N PRO A 817 -47.08 -46.08 -37.69
CA PRO A 817 -48.32 -45.35 -37.41
C PRO A 817 -49.54 -46.24 -37.17
N GLY A 818 -49.36 -47.55 -37.00
CA GLY A 818 -50.40 -48.59 -37.04
C GLY A 818 -50.13 -49.62 -38.14
N VAL A 819 -49.46 -49.20 -39.22
CA VAL A 819 -49.00 -50.05 -40.33
C VAL A 819 -47.49 -49.89 -40.46
N ALA A 820 -46.72 -50.89 -40.04
CA ALA A 820 -45.27 -50.81 -40.02
C ALA A 820 -44.68 -50.70 -41.45
N VAL A 821 -43.89 -49.65 -41.67
CA VAL A 821 -43.08 -49.44 -42.87
C VAL A 821 -41.61 -49.48 -42.51
N PHE A 822 -40.81 -50.14 -43.35
CA PHE A 822 -39.41 -50.44 -43.05
C PHE A 822 -38.47 -49.75 -44.04
N ASN A 823 -37.24 -49.50 -43.60
CA ASN A 823 -36.13 -49.00 -44.43
C ASN A 823 -36.48 -47.71 -45.19
N GLY A 824 -37.02 -46.73 -44.47
CA GLY A 824 -37.40 -45.43 -45.00
C GLY A 824 -36.23 -44.48 -45.17
N GLN A 825 -36.30 -43.64 -46.18
CA GLN A 825 -35.39 -42.51 -46.37
C GLN A 825 -36.19 -41.22 -46.57
N ILE A 826 -35.89 -40.19 -45.77
CA ILE A 826 -36.48 -38.86 -45.88
C ILE A 826 -35.39 -37.87 -46.24
N ARG A 827 -35.62 -37.08 -47.28
CA ARG A 827 -34.82 -35.93 -47.65
C ARG A 827 -35.51 -34.66 -47.18
N TYR A 828 -34.80 -33.80 -46.46
CA TYR A 828 -35.38 -32.63 -45.80
C TYR A 828 -34.42 -31.45 -45.72
N ARG A 829 -34.94 -30.29 -45.29
CA ARG A 829 -34.16 -29.13 -44.83
C ARG A 829 -34.93 -28.33 -43.78
N LEU A 830 -34.20 -27.68 -42.89
CA LEU A 830 -34.76 -26.70 -41.96
C LEU A 830 -34.65 -25.29 -42.56
N LEU A 831 -35.76 -24.57 -42.47
CA LEU A 831 -35.96 -23.20 -42.93
C LEU A 831 -36.03 -22.25 -41.72
N PRO A 832 -35.86 -20.94 -41.94
CA PRO A 832 -36.11 -19.94 -40.90
C PRO A 832 -37.48 -20.09 -40.24
N ASP A 833 -37.62 -19.54 -39.03
CA ASP A 833 -38.85 -19.58 -38.23
C ASP A 833 -39.32 -21.00 -37.86
N PHE A 834 -38.40 -21.92 -37.58
CA PHE A 834 -38.69 -23.29 -37.14
C PHE A 834 -39.53 -24.13 -38.11
N LYS A 835 -39.34 -23.94 -39.42
CA LYS A 835 -40.07 -24.70 -40.46
C LYS A 835 -39.23 -25.86 -41.00
N LEU A 836 -39.79 -27.05 -41.02
CA LEU A 836 -39.21 -28.24 -41.64
C LEU A 836 -39.80 -28.44 -43.03
N GLN A 837 -38.98 -28.31 -44.08
CA GLN A 837 -39.38 -28.72 -45.41
C GLN A 837 -38.98 -30.17 -45.66
N VAL A 838 -39.97 -31.03 -45.86
CA VAL A 838 -39.76 -32.36 -46.43
C VAL A 838 -39.64 -32.20 -47.93
N GLU A 839 -38.50 -32.60 -48.50
CA GLU A 839 -38.23 -32.53 -49.93
C GLU A 839 -38.68 -33.79 -50.67
N ALA A 840 -38.58 -34.95 -50.02
CA ALA A 840 -39.12 -36.23 -50.48
C ALA A 840 -39.01 -37.24 -49.33
N GLY A 841 -39.90 -38.23 -49.27
CA GLY A 841 -39.67 -39.46 -48.52
C GLY A 841 -39.91 -40.67 -49.41
N GLU A 842 -39.18 -41.76 -49.18
CA GLU A 842 -39.32 -43.01 -49.94
C GLU A 842 -39.16 -44.22 -49.00
N TRP A 843 -40.07 -45.17 -49.11
CA TRP A 843 -40.02 -46.46 -48.43
C TRP A 843 -40.27 -47.59 -49.44
N PRO A 844 -39.49 -48.68 -49.42
CA PRO A 844 -39.90 -49.94 -50.02
C PRO A 844 -41.18 -50.44 -49.32
N PHE A 845 -42.24 -50.72 -50.08
CA PHE A 845 -43.54 -51.06 -49.50
C PHE A 845 -44.25 -52.15 -50.32
N ALA A 846 -44.43 -53.34 -49.73
CA ALA A 846 -45.16 -54.46 -50.33
C ALA A 846 -44.84 -54.73 -51.82
N GLY A 847 -43.55 -54.85 -52.16
CA GLY A 847 -43.07 -55.10 -53.53
C GLY A 847 -43.01 -53.87 -54.44
N GLY A 848 -43.62 -52.75 -54.02
CA GLY A 848 -43.58 -51.45 -54.68
C GLY A 848 -42.88 -50.39 -53.82
N LYS A 849 -43.35 -49.14 -53.93
CA LYS A 849 -42.81 -47.98 -53.22
C LYS A 849 -43.90 -47.10 -52.64
N LEU A 850 -43.61 -46.50 -51.49
CA LEU A 850 -44.40 -45.46 -50.86
C LEU A 850 -43.58 -44.18 -50.85
N TYR A 851 -44.09 -43.10 -51.44
CA TYR A 851 -43.44 -41.80 -51.45
C TYR A 851 -44.18 -40.80 -50.56
N LEU A 852 -43.45 -39.96 -49.85
CA LEU A 852 -43.99 -38.77 -49.21
C LEU A 852 -43.73 -37.56 -50.12
N GLU A 853 -44.81 -36.91 -50.54
CA GLU A 853 -44.77 -35.72 -51.40
C GLU A 853 -44.15 -34.53 -50.64
N PRO A 854 -43.50 -33.59 -51.34
CA PRO A 854 -42.90 -32.42 -50.71
C PRO A 854 -43.92 -31.59 -49.92
N THR A 855 -43.58 -31.23 -48.69
CA THR A 855 -44.45 -30.43 -47.81
C THR A 855 -43.63 -29.60 -46.84
N ILE A 856 -44.23 -28.55 -46.27
CA ILE A 856 -43.60 -27.71 -45.25
C ILE A 856 -44.40 -27.89 -43.96
N LEU A 857 -43.71 -28.29 -42.91
CA LEU A 857 -44.23 -28.49 -41.58
C LEU A 857 -43.76 -27.33 -40.70
N ASP A 858 -44.73 -26.65 -40.08
CA ASP A 858 -44.42 -25.69 -39.03
C ASP A 858 -44.18 -26.46 -37.72
N LEU A 859 -43.02 -26.26 -37.10
CA LEU A 859 -42.65 -26.93 -35.84
C LEU A 859 -43.03 -26.10 -34.61
N SER A 860 -43.68 -24.93 -34.78
CA SER A 860 -44.27 -24.18 -33.68
C SER A 860 -45.51 -24.88 -33.08
N GLU A 861 -45.93 -24.49 -31.88
CA GLU A 861 -47.14 -25.04 -31.27
C GLU A 861 -48.42 -24.76 -32.11
N GLU A 862 -49.35 -25.73 -32.10
CA GLU A 862 -50.74 -25.68 -32.60
C GLU A 862 -51.02 -25.72 -34.14
N ALA A 863 -50.13 -26.29 -34.98
CA ALA A 863 -50.41 -26.44 -36.42
C ALA A 863 -50.88 -27.86 -36.85
N GLU A 864 -51.96 -27.95 -37.64
CA GLU A 864 -52.33 -29.18 -38.37
C GLU A 864 -51.26 -29.54 -39.41
N ARG A 865 -50.78 -30.79 -39.41
CA ARG A 865 -49.73 -31.26 -40.32
C ARG A 865 -50.35 -32.09 -41.44
N ARG A 866 -50.24 -31.60 -42.67
CA ARG A 866 -50.78 -32.27 -43.86
C ARG A 866 -49.66 -32.94 -44.65
N LEU A 867 -49.73 -34.27 -44.73
CA LEU A 867 -48.79 -35.11 -45.46
C LEU A 867 -49.55 -35.81 -46.60
N GLN A 868 -48.97 -35.91 -47.79
CA GLN A 868 -49.56 -36.69 -48.88
C GLN A 868 -48.62 -37.81 -49.23
N PHE A 869 -49.05 -39.05 -49.00
CA PHE A 869 -48.30 -40.22 -49.44
C PHE A 869 -48.81 -40.69 -50.80
N THR A 870 -47.90 -41.03 -51.71
CA THR A 870 -48.21 -41.61 -53.01
C THR A 870 -47.73 -43.06 -53.01
N VAL A 871 -48.65 -43.97 -53.28
CA VAL A 871 -48.38 -45.42 -53.40
C VAL A 871 -48.12 -45.74 -54.86
N GLU A 872 -47.01 -46.40 -55.16
CA GLU A 872 -46.65 -46.82 -56.52
C GLU A 872 -46.28 -48.31 -56.57
N GLY A 873 -47.01 -49.06 -57.37
CA GLY A 873 -46.63 -50.42 -57.75
C GLY A 873 -46.74 -51.45 -56.63
N VAL A 874 -47.60 -51.24 -55.63
CA VAL A 874 -47.78 -52.16 -54.50
C VAL A 874 -48.45 -53.46 -54.95
N ASP A 875 -47.82 -54.59 -54.65
CA ASP A 875 -48.39 -55.92 -54.91
C ASP A 875 -49.35 -56.30 -53.78
N ALA A 876 -50.61 -56.56 -54.13
CA ALA A 876 -51.64 -56.88 -53.15
C ALA A 876 -51.39 -58.20 -52.40
N GLY A 877 -50.75 -59.18 -53.02
CA GLY A 877 -50.41 -60.44 -52.37
C GLY A 877 -49.31 -60.25 -51.34
N GLN A 878 -48.26 -59.50 -51.69
CA GLN A 878 -47.19 -59.15 -50.76
C GLN A 878 -47.69 -58.26 -49.63
N PHE A 879 -48.58 -57.30 -49.91
CA PHE A 879 -49.21 -56.47 -48.89
C PHE A 879 -49.97 -57.33 -47.88
N LEU A 880 -50.86 -58.22 -48.33
CA LEU A 880 -51.62 -59.09 -47.43
C LEU A 880 -50.73 -60.07 -46.65
N THR A 881 -49.64 -60.54 -47.25
CA THR A 881 -48.64 -61.40 -46.59
C THR A 881 -47.86 -60.62 -45.52
N GLN A 882 -47.45 -59.38 -45.82
CA GLN A 882 -46.70 -58.52 -44.91
C GLN A 882 -47.52 -58.16 -43.65
N PHE A 883 -48.84 -58.07 -43.78
CA PHE A 883 -49.76 -57.74 -42.69
C PHE A 883 -50.56 -58.94 -42.14
N ASP A 884 -50.17 -60.17 -42.51
CA ASP A 884 -50.70 -61.44 -41.97
C ASP A 884 -52.22 -61.63 -42.08
N PHE A 885 -52.80 -61.28 -43.23
CA PHE A 885 -54.23 -61.47 -43.49
C PHE A 885 -54.55 -62.93 -43.88
N GLU A 886 -54.79 -63.80 -42.89
CA GLU A 886 -55.02 -65.24 -43.13
C GLU A 886 -56.31 -65.57 -43.93
N ASN A 887 -57.36 -64.74 -43.81
CA ASN A 887 -58.69 -65.01 -44.37
C ASN A 887 -58.97 -64.34 -45.72
N MET A 888 -57.94 -63.75 -46.35
CA MET A 888 -58.10 -63.02 -47.60
C MET A 888 -56.88 -63.22 -48.50
N THR A 889 -57.12 -63.53 -49.78
CA THR A 889 -56.06 -63.57 -50.79
C THR A 889 -56.38 -62.58 -51.90
N ALA A 890 -55.39 -61.79 -52.30
CA ALA A 890 -55.52 -60.84 -53.38
C ALA A 890 -54.31 -60.91 -54.32
N SER A 891 -54.54 -60.64 -55.60
CA SER A 891 -53.50 -60.39 -56.61
C SER A 891 -53.81 -59.09 -57.31
N GLY A 892 -52.80 -58.45 -57.92
CA GLY A 892 -52.90 -57.17 -58.60
C GLY A 892 -51.90 -56.15 -58.07
N VAL A 893 -51.60 -55.15 -58.88
CA VAL A 893 -50.66 -54.07 -58.56
C VAL A 893 -51.43 -52.77 -58.39
N PHE A 894 -51.19 -52.04 -57.31
CA PHE A 894 -51.95 -50.86 -56.91
C PHE A 894 -51.09 -49.60 -56.87
N ASP A 895 -51.65 -48.51 -57.40
CA ASP A 895 -51.15 -47.14 -57.25
C ASP A 895 -52.18 -46.28 -56.53
N GLY A 896 -51.79 -45.21 -55.86
CA GLY A 896 -52.78 -44.33 -55.25
C GLY A 896 -52.20 -43.19 -54.44
N LYS A 897 -53.07 -42.48 -53.73
CA LYS A 897 -52.71 -41.36 -52.87
C LYS A 897 -53.41 -41.46 -51.53
N LEU A 898 -52.67 -41.21 -50.46
CA LEU A 898 -53.12 -41.24 -49.08
C LEU A 898 -52.80 -39.86 -48.46
N PRO A 899 -53.67 -38.87 -48.62
CA PRO A 899 -53.57 -37.61 -47.88
C PRO A 899 -53.88 -37.87 -46.41
N MET A 900 -52.97 -37.46 -45.54
CA MET A 900 -53.04 -37.63 -44.10
C MET A 900 -52.96 -36.28 -43.40
N VAL A 901 -53.76 -36.12 -42.36
CA VAL A 901 -53.74 -34.95 -41.47
C VAL A 901 -53.41 -35.44 -40.08
N PHE A 902 -52.37 -34.86 -39.46
CA PHE A 902 -51.97 -35.13 -38.09
C PHE A 902 -52.15 -33.87 -37.24
N ASP A 903 -52.87 -33.99 -36.14
CA ASP A 903 -53.09 -32.95 -35.14
C ASP A 903 -52.90 -33.53 -33.72
N GLN A 904 -53.42 -32.84 -32.69
CA GLN A 904 -53.29 -33.28 -31.29
C GLN A 904 -54.13 -34.54 -30.97
N ASP A 905 -55.14 -34.84 -31.79
CA ASP A 905 -56.07 -35.96 -31.58
C ASP A 905 -55.60 -37.24 -32.28
N GLY A 906 -54.57 -37.15 -33.14
CA GLY A 906 -53.98 -38.29 -33.85
C GLY A 906 -53.84 -38.03 -35.34
N GLY A 907 -53.67 -39.10 -36.12
CA GLY A 907 -53.59 -39.04 -37.57
C GLY A 907 -54.86 -39.59 -38.22
N ARG A 908 -55.34 -38.92 -39.28
CA ARG A 908 -56.47 -39.38 -40.09
C ARG A 908 -56.16 -39.32 -41.58
N ILE A 909 -56.70 -40.27 -42.34
CA ILE A 909 -56.68 -40.27 -43.80
C ILE A 909 -57.90 -39.49 -44.29
N VAL A 910 -57.69 -38.54 -45.21
CA VAL A 910 -58.76 -37.71 -45.78
C VAL A 910 -58.79 -37.90 -47.29
N GLY A 911 -59.83 -38.56 -47.80
CA GLY A 911 -60.02 -38.80 -49.22
C GLY A 911 -58.91 -39.64 -49.88
N GLY A 912 -58.32 -40.59 -49.15
CA GLY A 912 -57.33 -41.50 -49.70
C GLY A 912 -57.92 -42.46 -50.72
N TYR A 913 -57.13 -42.90 -51.69
CA TYR A 913 -57.56 -43.90 -52.67
C TYR A 913 -56.40 -44.75 -53.20
N LEU A 914 -56.69 -46.00 -53.57
CA LEU A 914 -55.82 -46.92 -54.31
C LEU A 914 -56.57 -47.42 -55.55
N VAL A 915 -55.89 -47.56 -56.68
CA VAL A 915 -56.42 -48.02 -57.96
C VAL A 915 -55.52 -49.13 -58.50
N ALA A 916 -56.13 -50.23 -58.95
CA ALA A 916 -55.40 -51.30 -59.61
C ALA A 916 -54.92 -50.87 -61.02
N ARG A 917 -53.69 -51.25 -61.38
CA ARG A 917 -53.13 -51.04 -62.74
C ARG A 917 -53.83 -51.88 -63.81
N ASP A 918 -53.64 -51.49 -65.06
CA ASP A 918 -54.08 -52.24 -66.23
C ASP A 918 -53.57 -53.70 -66.19
N GLY A 919 -54.52 -54.65 -66.28
CA GLY A 919 -54.27 -56.08 -66.06
C GLY A 919 -55.16 -56.66 -64.97
N GLY A 920 -55.65 -55.83 -64.05
CA GLY A 920 -56.58 -56.21 -62.99
C GLY A 920 -55.98 -57.21 -62.01
N GLY A 921 -56.83 -57.97 -61.33
CA GLY A 921 -56.40 -58.92 -60.31
C GLY A 921 -57.52 -59.82 -59.82
N THR A 922 -57.23 -60.58 -58.77
CA THR A 922 -58.21 -61.45 -58.10
C THR A 922 -58.34 -61.07 -56.63
N LEU A 923 -59.55 -61.15 -56.08
CA LEU A 923 -59.81 -61.02 -54.65
C LEU A 923 -60.65 -62.22 -54.22
N ALA A 924 -60.22 -62.91 -53.17
CA ALA A 924 -60.95 -64.01 -52.58
C ALA A 924 -60.99 -63.85 -51.05
N TYR A 925 -62.20 -63.74 -50.51
CA TYR A 925 -62.46 -63.68 -49.08
C TYR A 925 -62.97 -65.03 -48.57
N VAL A 926 -62.34 -65.56 -47.51
CA VAL A 926 -62.61 -66.88 -46.93
C VAL A 926 -62.85 -66.76 -45.41
N GLY A 927 -63.73 -65.86 -44.99
CA GLY A 927 -64.16 -65.77 -43.59
C GLY A 927 -65.39 -66.64 -43.26
N GLU A 928 -65.49 -67.13 -42.02
CA GLU A 928 -66.72 -67.71 -41.48
C GLU A 928 -67.76 -66.61 -41.23
N LEU A 929 -68.98 -66.78 -41.76
CA LEU A 929 -70.09 -65.85 -41.58
C LEU A 929 -70.99 -66.32 -40.43
N THR A 930 -71.40 -65.41 -39.55
CA THR A 930 -72.60 -65.58 -38.72
C THR A 930 -73.82 -65.33 -39.61
N TYR A 931 -74.54 -66.40 -39.93
CA TYR A 931 -75.72 -66.37 -40.78
C TYR A 931 -76.94 -65.86 -40.02
N GLU A 932 -77.12 -64.54 -39.94
CA GLU A 932 -78.43 -63.97 -39.63
C GLU A 932 -78.83 -62.96 -40.72
N ASP A 933 -79.91 -63.31 -41.43
CA ASP A 933 -80.68 -62.54 -42.42
C ASP A 933 -79.97 -61.97 -43.67
N MET A 934 -79.61 -62.86 -44.61
CA MET A 934 -79.24 -62.47 -45.98
C MET A 934 -80.33 -62.78 -47.01
N GLY A 935 -80.88 -61.75 -47.66
CA GLY A 935 -81.76 -61.89 -48.82
C GLY A 935 -81.06 -62.53 -50.04
N THR A 936 -81.82 -62.95 -51.06
CA THR A 936 -81.30 -63.63 -52.27
C THR A 936 -80.18 -62.88 -53.00
N MET A 937 -80.27 -61.54 -53.05
CA MET A 937 -79.23 -60.70 -53.66
C MET A 937 -77.96 -60.59 -52.80
N ALA A 938 -78.09 -60.58 -51.47
CA ALA A 938 -76.95 -60.60 -50.56
C ALA A 938 -76.18 -61.92 -50.67
N ASN A 939 -76.88 -63.06 -50.69
CA ASN A 939 -76.26 -64.38 -50.90
C ASN A 939 -75.51 -64.49 -52.25
N PHE A 940 -76.02 -63.85 -53.30
CA PHE A 940 -75.33 -63.76 -54.59
C PHE A 940 -74.06 -62.89 -54.51
N ALA A 941 -74.14 -61.73 -53.84
CA ALA A 941 -72.99 -60.86 -53.62
C ALA A 941 -71.88 -61.54 -52.79
N PHE A 942 -72.22 -62.27 -51.72
CA PHE A 942 -71.24 -63.00 -50.89
C PHE A 942 -70.61 -64.21 -51.61
N ASN A 943 -71.40 -64.96 -52.38
CA ASN A 943 -70.84 -66.04 -53.19
C ASN A 943 -69.95 -65.52 -54.32
N ALA A 944 -70.20 -64.31 -54.82
CA ALA A 944 -69.30 -63.64 -55.76
C ALA A 944 -67.96 -63.28 -55.06
N LEU A 945 -68.00 -62.74 -53.83
CA LEU A 945 -66.83 -62.34 -53.03
C LEU A 945 -65.85 -63.48 -52.67
N ARG A 946 -66.28 -64.75 -52.73
CA ARG A 946 -65.39 -65.91 -52.54
C ARG A 946 -64.29 -66.02 -53.61
N SER A 947 -64.53 -65.51 -54.82
CA SER A 947 -63.52 -65.48 -55.90
C SER A 947 -63.96 -64.50 -57.00
N ILE A 948 -63.43 -63.27 -56.93
CA ILE A 948 -63.68 -62.20 -57.90
C ILE A 948 -62.44 -61.98 -58.73
N LYS A 949 -62.61 -61.90 -60.06
CA LYS A 949 -61.61 -61.32 -60.96
C LYS A 949 -62.09 -59.93 -61.39
N TYR A 950 -61.29 -58.91 -61.09
CA TYR A 950 -61.58 -57.52 -61.42
C TYR A 950 -60.65 -57.01 -62.52
N ARG A 951 -61.12 -56.04 -63.32
CA ARG A 951 -60.24 -55.32 -64.27
C ARG A 951 -59.80 -53.98 -63.69
N ASN A 952 -60.76 -53.21 -63.17
CA ASN A 952 -60.50 -51.98 -62.45
C ASN A 952 -61.03 -52.14 -61.03
N LEU A 953 -60.18 -51.84 -60.04
CA LEU A 953 -60.56 -51.83 -58.63
C LEU A 953 -60.07 -50.52 -58.03
N THR A 954 -60.96 -49.80 -57.37
CA THR A 954 -60.63 -48.58 -56.62
C THR A 954 -61.02 -48.77 -55.16
N ILE A 955 -60.10 -48.50 -54.24
CA ILE A 955 -60.30 -48.54 -52.78
C ILE A 955 -60.18 -47.11 -52.29
N GLY A 956 -61.28 -46.47 -51.92
CA GLY A 956 -61.27 -45.22 -51.16
C GLY A 956 -61.06 -45.52 -49.67
N MET A 957 -60.34 -44.65 -48.95
CA MET A 957 -60.08 -44.75 -47.51
C MET A 957 -60.23 -43.38 -46.86
N ASP A 958 -61.00 -43.31 -45.78
CA ASP A 958 -61.20 -42.09 -44.99
C ASP A 958 -61.42 -42.47 -43.52
N GLY A 959 -60.79 -41.79 -42.57
CA GLY A 959 -60.97 -42.06 -41.14
C GLY A 959 -59.69 -42.01 -40.30
N ASP A 960 -59.84 -42.23 -39.00
CA ASP A 960 -58.76 -42.21 -38.01
C ASP A 960 -57.89 -43.46 -38.14
N ILE A 961 -56.57 -43.27 -38.23
CA ILE A 961 -55.60 -44.36 -38.40
C ILE A 961 -55.60 -45.28 -37.17
N ALA A 962 -55.86 -44.75 -35.97
CA ALA A 962 -55.95 -45.52 -34.73
C ALA A 962 -57.37 -46.01 -34.42
N GLY A 963 -58.37 -45.58 -35.19
CA GLY A 963 -59.80 -45.77 -34.91
C GLY A 963 -60.58 -46.48 -36.04
N GLU A 964 -61.75 -45.92 -36.38
CA GLU A 964 -62.57 -46.43 -37.47
C GLU A 964 -62.12 -45.88 -38.83
N ILE A 965 -61.84 -46.78 -39.78
CA ILE A 965 -61.55 -46.44 -41.17
C ILE A 965 -62.75 -46.84 -42.03
N ILE A 966 -63.25 -45.89 -42.80
CA ILE A 966 -64.28 -46.10 -43.82
C ILE A 966 -63.55 -46.42 -45.13
N THR A 967 -63.72 -47.65 -45.60
CA THR A 967 -63.15 -48.11 -46.86
C THR A 967 -64.26 -48.29 -47.90
N GLU A 968 -64.17 -47.58 -49.02
CA GLU A 968 -65.10 -47.70 -50.15
C GLU A 968 -64.45 -48.43 -51.32
N VAL A 969 -64.82 -49.70 -51.52
CA VAL A 969 -64.30 -50.51 -52.62
C VAL A 969 -65.26 -50.48 -53.80
N LYS A 970 -64.78 -50.07 -54.98
CA LYS A 970 -65.51 -50.03 -56.24
C LYS A 970 -64.86 -50.98 -57.24
N PHE A 971 -65.65 -51.91 -57.79
CA PHE A 971 -65.20 -52.91 -58.77
C PHE A 971 -65.88 -52.67 -60.12
N ASP A 972 -65.12 -52.64 -61.21
CA ASP A 972 -65.63 -52.60 -62.58
C ASP A 972 -65.04 -53.74 -63.45
N GLY A 973 -65.86 -54.28 -64.37
CA GLY A 973 -65.43 -55.28 -65.35
C GLY A 973 -65.31 -56.72 -64.85
N LEU A 974 -66.27 -57.16 -64.03
CA LEU A 974 -66.23 -58.44 -63.32
C LEU A 974 -66.33 -59.66 -64.24
N GLN A 975 -65.47 -60.65 -64.01
CA GLN A 975 -65.62 -62.01 -64.51
C GLN A 975 -65.52 -62.99 -63.34
N GLN A 976 -66.34 -64.06 -63.39
CA GLN A 976 -66.34 -65.11 -62.36
C GLN A 976 -65.01 -65.90 -62.44
N GLY A 977 -64.29 -66.01 -61.32
CA GLY A 977 -63.02 -66.73 -61.23
C GLY A 977 -63.14 -68.25 -61.37
N ASP A 978 -62.02 -68.96 -61.49
CA ASP A 978 -61.97 -70.39 -61.83
C ASP A 978 -62.59 -71.33 -60.75
N GLY A 979 -62.89 -70.81 -59.54
CA GLY A 979 -63.44 -71.57 -58.42
C GLY A 979 -64.96 -71.50 -58.20
N ALA A 980 -65.73 -70.87 -59.10
CA ALA A 980 -67.17 -70.66 -58.87
C ALA A 980 -68.08 -71.73 -59.49
N SER A 981 -69.16 -72.13 -58.79
CA SER A 981 -70.13 -73.11 -59.29
C SER A 981 -70.93 -72.57 -60.48
N ARG A 982 -70.80 -73.23 -61.64
CA ARG A 982 -71.45 -72.84 -62.91
C ARG A 982 -72.80 -73.55 -63.04
N ASN A 983 -73.92 -72.81 -63.12
CA ASN A 983 -75.24 -73.38 -63.41
C ASN A 983 -75.93 -72.62 -64.56
N PHE A 984 -76.88 -73.27 -65.25
CA PHE A 984 -77.49 -72.78 -66.51
C PHE A 984 -78.07 -71.34 -66.43
N ILE A 985 -78.57 -70.92 -65.26
CA ILE A 985 -79.13 -69.58 -65.02
C ILE A 985 -78.05 -68.48 -64.94
N THR A 986 -76.80 -68.81 -64.58
CA THR A 986 -75.73 -67.81 -64.42
C THR A 986 -75.00 -67.43 -65.72
N LYS A 987 -75.21 -68.16 -66.83
CA LYS A 987 -74.60 -67.83 -68.15
C LYS A 987 -75.19 -66.57 -68.82
N GLN A 988 -76.42 -66.18 -68.49
CA GLN A 988 -77.09 -65.01 -69.07
C GLN A 988 -76.85 -63.72 -68.28
N LEU A 989 -76.49 -63.82 -66.98
CA LEU A 989 -76.07 -62.67 -66.16
C LEU A 989 -74.61 -62.26 -66.37
N ALA A 990 -73.74 -63.13 -66.92
CA ALA A 990 -72.32 -62.87 -67.15
C ALA A 990 -72.01 -61.80 -68.25
N ARG A 991 -73.03 -61.20 -68.87
CA ARG A 991 -72.89 -60.11 -69.86
C ARG A 991 -73.38 -58.75 -69.35
N ILE A 992 -73.83 -58.68 -68.10
CA ILE A 992 -74.29 -57.42 -67.49
C ILE A 992 -73.05 -56.77 -66.86
N PRO A 993 -72.74 -55.48 -67.15
CA PRO A 993 -71.74 -54.75 -66.40
C PRO A 993 -72.27 -54.59 -64.96
N ILE A 994 -71.83 -55.47 -64.07
CA ILE A 994 -72.13 -55.38 -62.66
C ILE A 994 -71.03 -54.51 -62.04
N GLN A 995 -71.44 -53.46 -61.35
CA GLN A 995 -70.57 -52.65 -60.51
C GLN A 995 -70.90 -53.00 -59.06
N PHE A 996 -69.90 -53.40 -58.28
CA PHE A 996 -70.05 -53.54 -56.83
C PHE A 996 -69.45 -52.30 -56.18
N ASN A 997 -70.24 -51.67 -55.31
CA ASN A 997 -69.78 -50.61 -54.41
C ASN A 997 -69.96 -51.14 -52.99
N VAL A 998 -68.85 -51.42 -52.32
CA VAL A 998 -68.82 -51.97 -50.96
C VAL A 998 -68.28 -50.90 -50.04
N ARG A 999 -69.08 -50.46 -49.09
CA ARG A 999 -68.62 -49.59 -47.99
C ARG A 999 -68.40 -50.46 -46.77
N ILE A 1000 -67.17 -50.49 -46.29
CA ILE A 1000 -66.74 -51.18 -45.09
C ILE A 1000 -66.50 -50.11 -44.04
N GLN A 1001 -67.26 -50.15 -42.95
CA GLN A 1001 -66.98 -49.35 -41.77
C GLN A 1001 -66.60 -50.33 -40.67
N ALA A 1002 -65.33 -50.30 -40.27
CA ALA A 1002 -64.83 -51.16 -39.22
C ALA A 1002 -63.72 -50.44 -38.44
N PRO A 1003 -63.54 -50.78 -37.15
CA PRO A 1003 -62.29 -50.54 -36.45
C PRO A 1003 -61.26 -51.51 -37.03
N PHE A 1004 -60.78 -51.24 -38.24
CA PHE A 1004 -59.93 -52.13 -39.03
C PHE A 1004 -58.69 -52.59 -38.23
N MET A 1005 -58.22 -51.73 -37.31
CA MET A 1005 -57.10 -52.01 -36.40
C MET A 1005 -57.41 -52.98 -35.26
N GLN A 1006 -58.65 -53.08 -34.74
CA GLN A 1006 -59.00 -54.09 -33.73
C GLN A 1006 -59.04 -55.51 -34.31
N LEU A 1007 -59.30 -55.62 -35.62
CA LEU A 1007 -59.15 -56.87 -36.37
C LEU A 1007 -57.67 -57.23 -36.57
N MET A 1008 -56.78 -56.25 -36.75
CA MET A 1008 -55.32 -56.47 -36.83
C MET A 1008 -54.65 -56.77 -35.48
N SER A 1009 -55.13 -56.17 -34.37
CA SER A 1009 -54.47 -56.28 -33.06
C SER A 1009 -54.91 -57.49 -32.23
N SER A 1010 -56.06 -58.09 -32.54
CA SER A 1010 -56.64 -59.21 -31.79
C SER A 1010 -55.82 -60.51 -31.85
N ALA A 1011 -54.86 -60.61 -32.78
CA ALA A 1011 -53.90 -61.72 -32.84
C ALA A 1011 -52.58 -61.46 -32.05
N LYS A 1012 -52.25 -60.21 -31.71
CA LYS A 1012 -50.98 -59.85 -31.02
C LYS A 1012 -51.14 -59.42 -29.56
N SER A 1013 -52.34 -59.12 -29.08
CA SER A 1013 -52.60 -58.61 -27.72
C SER A 1013 -52.43 -59.63 -26.58
N TYR A 1014 -52.01 -60.87 -26.87
CA TYR A 1014 -51.81 -61.91 -25.85
C TYR A 1014 -50.38 -61.93 -25.25
N TYR A 1015 -49.43 -61.15 -25.79
CA TYR A 1015 -48.01 -61.28 -25.43
C TYR A 1015 -47.36 -60.09 -24.70
N GLU A 1016 -47.91 -58.86 -24.71
CA GLU A 1016 -47.28 -57.70 -24.03
C GLU A 1016 -48.31 -56.73 -23.40
N PRO A 1017 -48.52 -56.75 -22.06
CA PRO A 1017 -49.48 -55.88 -21.35
C PRO A 1017 -49.09 -54.39 -21.29
N GLU A 1018 -47.85 -54.05 -21.62
CA GLU A 1018 -47.26 -52.71 -21.42
C GLU A 1018 -47.83 -51.67 -22.40
N ILE A 1019 -48.31 -52.10 -23.58
CA ILE A 1019 -48.86 -51.24 -24.62
C ILE A 1019 -50.18 -50.56 -24.19
N LEU A 1020 -51.01 -51.24 -23.39
CA LEU A 1020 -52.29 -50.72 -22.91
C LEU A 1020 -52.15 -49.70 -21.77
N VAL A 1021 -51.05 -49.77 -21.02
CA VAL A 1021 -50.75 -48.83 -19.92
C VAL A 1021 -50.14 -47.54 -20.49
N GLY A 1022 -49.23 -47.64 -21.47
CA GLY A 1022 -48.60 -46.49 -22.12
C GLY A 1022 -49.56 -45.58 -22.90
N GLN A 1023 -50.64 -46.12 -23.47
CA GLN A 1023 -51.63 -45.33 -24.22
C GLN A 1023 -52.58 -44.53 -23.31
N ASN A 1024 -52.94 -45.05 -22.13
CA ASN A 1024 -53.96 -44.43 -21.27
C ASN A 1024 -53.36 -43.61 -20.12
N LEU A 1025 -52.11 -43.87 -19.71
CA LEU A 1025 -51.47 -43.16 -18.60
C LEU A 1025 -51.26 -41.65 -18.86
N PRO A 1026 -50.85 -41.19 -20.06
CA PRO A 1026 -50.70 -39.76 -20.34
C PRO A 1026 -52.03 -39.00 -20.31
N ALA A 1027 -53.11 -39.63 -20.77
CA ALA A 1027 -54.46 -39.05 -20.71
C ALA A 1027 -54.97 -38.95 -19.26
N LEU A 1028 -54.65 -39.95 -18.43
CA LEU A 1028 -54.98 -39.95 -17.00
C LEU A 1028 -54.17 -38.90 -16.22
N LEU A 1029 -52.87 -38.76 -16.49
CA LEU A 1029 -52.02 -37.73 -15.88
C LEU A 1029 -52.45 -36.31 -16.28
N ARG A 1030 -52.80 -36.07 -17.55
CA ARG A 1030 -53.37 -34.79 -18.01
C ARG A 1030 -54.71 -34.46 -17.33
N ALA A 1031 -55.57 -35.47 -17.13
CA ALA A 1031 -56.83 -35.29 -16.42
C ALA A 1031 -56.61 -34.98 -14.92
N GLU A 1032 -55.54 -35.52 -14.33
CA GLU A 1032 -55.16 -35.29 -12.92
C GLU A 1032 -54.53 -33.89 -12.73
N GLU A 1033 -53.62 -33.47 -13.61
CA GLU A 1033 -53.05 -32.11 -13.62
C GLU A 1033 -54.10 -31.04 -13.90
N ALA A 1034 -55.02 -31.28 -14.83
CA ALA A 1034 -56.13 -30.35 -15.09
C ALA A 1034 -57.05 -30.19 -13.87
N ARG A 1035 -57.27 -31.27 -13.12
CA ARG A 1035 -58.00 -31.23 -11.84
C ARG A 1035 -57.21 -30.52 -10.75
N ALA A 1036 -55.90 -30.71 -10.68
CA ALA A 1036 -55.03 -30.01 -9.72
C ALA A 1036 -54.97 -28.50 -10.00
N LYS A 1037 -54.80 -28.08 -11.26
CA LYS A 1037 -54.85 -26.66 -11.67
C LYS A 1037 -56.23 -26.04 -11.43
N ALA A 1038 -57.31 -26.76 -11.69
CA ALA A 1038 -58.66 -26.28 -11.39
C ALA A 1038 -58.89 -26.12 -9.87
N ALA A 1039 -58.34 -27.02 -9.05
CA ALA A 1039 -58.43 -26.93 -7.59
C ALA A 1039 -57.61 -25.76 -7.02
N VAL A 1040 -56.42 -25.49 -7.55
CA VAL A 1040 -55.60 -24.33 -7.16
C VAL A 1040 -56.29 -23.02 -7.55
N LYS A 1041 -56.89 -22.94 -8.73
CA LYS A 1041 -57.63 -21.76 -9.18
C LYS A 1041 -58.87 -21.47 -8.32
N ILE A 1042 -59.56 -22.50 -7.84
CA ILE A 1042 -60.70 -22.34 -6.91
C ILE A 1042 -60.22 -21.86 -5.53
N LEU A 1043 -59.01 -22.21 -5.10
CA LEU A 1043 -58.42 -21.73 -3.84
C LEU A 1043 -57.89 -20.29 -3.94
N GLU A 1044 -57.44 -19.85 -5.12
CA GLU A 1044 -57.02 -18.47 -5.38
C GLU A 1044 -58.19 -17.49 -5.60
N ASP A 1045 -59.36 -17.96 -6.04
CA ASP A 1045 -60.57 -17.14 -6.23
C ASP A 1045 -61.41 -16.97 -4.93
N ASP A 1046 -61.11 -17.72 -3.85
CA ASP A 1046 -61.78 -17.68 -2.53
C ASP A 1046 -60.93 -17.01 -1.40
N GLU A 1047 -59.75 -16.44 -1.72
CA GLU A 1047 -58.97 -15.49 -0.88
C GLU A 1047 -59.07 -14.05 -1.39
#